data_AF-A0A068LUT0-F1
#
_entry.id   AF-A0A068LUT0-F1
#
_cell.length_a   1.000
_cell.length_b   1.000
_cell.length_c   1.000
_cell.angle_alpha   90.00
_cell.angle_beta   90.00
_cell.angle_gamma   90.00
#
_symmetry.space_group_name_H-M   'P 1'
#
loop_
_entity.id
_entity.type
_entity.pdbx_description
1 polymer ?
#
loop_
_entity_poly.entity_id
_entity_poly.type
_entity_poly.pdbx_seq_one_letter_code
_entity_poly.pdbx_strand_id
1 'polypeptide(L)'
;MRKKKTKKLAISIAAMAAVAANAVAVSNPAQAAAASNAEKLVVKAEKLAGSLKWQVSYEYRKKAFPKNELDYPNMKLFNEVKAALKAAREEVKKLKGKEREVFEARLSQNVQVYVDRAISYIDAVSAGKKIEAKTNTLRQLISSNIINAKTETAYHDLTKEIRRQSPVFSKVYGVSTRSAFFETYMKPAQQVKDTALYPISIKIATDRLDTALKENKLDQAIYHKNRIEKLLSDGLKLGVLKENSTLLKSVLAYVNPVKSQFDKRFVVFNANSTAADKPTTFGGTATEVKKYDQTIIIIAGKDQYIKLANAEVNGNIIIKGNETGAGTVYLENVKVNKVNNQGGAIVVDDVADHSLHQKNVTAEELKVNDANGANIVAEEGTKIKTLNLTETAGTKGTLILDSKEKGAYEVVSIGTKGSEPSKGVELKGDFSNTKVEVTGEGSQVKITKDTVVKEIEAKTATKIEAEQGSKVQAINLVAEKAGQKIELKGDLKEATVTVKNANAQIVVAKDTVVKEIKKDSSVTGSIEVTNNGTIQTSTGVTVINKDGGKTGSGGTTDNSGGTVVIPPDTTAPTVSLVSGNQITLGDDIVVRMNELGTVYLVPSNETPSNKSALETLVTNGNARKAAVSAINTDIKISTTGLTSGTYKVYAVDIAGNVSNPTEIVTLTPFELTIMHTNDTHAHLDNIARRITAIKQVRQAHPNSLLLDAGDVFTGTLYFNEFNGLADLEFMNLAKYDAMTFGNHEFDKGTATLANFVKDAKFPFVSANVDFSKDANLKARFNNSVSSNPENGQIYNGIIKKVNGEKIGIFGLTTAETEVISSPGDDVVFENYIEEAKEAVKAFEAQGVNKIIALTHIGFDDGGGDNDLTLAKEVEGIDIIVGGHSHTTLAKPVVDTTGEEPTIIVQANEYSKYLGTLDVEFDKNGKVIGHDGKLIDIDKKVNNAYELQDDPEAAQILATKYKPKVEEKQNTIVGQAAVDLIGGNPPARVGETNLGNLITDAMLAKAKTINPNTVIALQNGGGIRATVPAGNITLAKILEVMPFGNSLGIMRLTGAEIKEALEFSVKDVPKPFGGFLQVSGMKFTYDSRKLVGERVLTVEVNEGGKYVPLDPSKTYVVATNTFTAKGGDGYTMFEKAYKEGRVSEPGYVDWEMFKDYITAQPNQTVNPSVEGRIVDVATAIMPVNAADFSGTAESPKVHNGNVSVDVTGVSKLEYATVKGDLYLKGNTDIVLDHVTVEGETYFID
;
A
#
# COMPACT_ATOMS: atom_id res chain seq x y z
N MET A 1 -12.60 67.59 -1.40
CA MET A 1 -11.24 67.00 -1.30
C MET A 1 -10.71 66.29 -2.58
N ARG A 2 -11.52 66.06 -3.63
CA ARG A 2 -11.08 65.41 -4.89
C ARG A 2 -10.21 66.26 -5.85
N LYS A 3 -10.18 67.59 -5.73
CA LYS A 3 -9.40 68.48 -6.64
C LYS A 3 -7.92 68.70 -6.25
N LYS A 4 -7.47 68.27 -5.06
CA LYS A 4 -6.06 68.41 -4.63
C LYS A 4 -5.19 67.18 -4.93
N LYS A 5 -5.78 66.00 -5.21
CA LYS A 5 -5.03 64.76 -5.53
C LYS A 5 -4.64 64.65 -7.02
N THR A 6 -5.39 65.26 -7.95
CA THR A 6 -5.06 65.27 -9.39
C THR A 6 -3.89 66.20 -9.75
N LYS A 7 -3.61 67.24 -8.95
CA LYS A 7 -2.42 68.09 -9.16
C LYS A 7 -1.10 67.43 -8.75
N LYS A 8 -1.09 66.54 -7.75
CA LYS A 8 0.15 65.83 -7.34
C LYS A 8 0.55 64.69 -8.29
N LEU A 9 -0.43 64.05 -8.96
CA LEU A 9 -0.16 62.99 -9.94
C LEU A 9 0.33 63.54 -11.30
N ALA A 10 -0.13 64.73 -11.71
CA ALA A 10 0.39 65.41 -12.90
C ALA A 10 1.82 65.93 -12.71
N ILE A 11 2.20 66.28 -11.47
CA ILE A 11 3.56 66.75 -11.14
C ILE A 11 4.56 65.58 -11.05
N SER A 12 4.14 64.37 -10.66
CA SER A 12 5.03 63.19 -10.63
C SER A 12 5.29 62.57 -12.00
N ILE A 13 4.32 62.65 -12.93
CA ILE A 13 4.50 62.18 -14.31
C ILE A 13 5.39 63.15 -15.12
N ALA A 14 5.28 64.45 -14.86
CA ALA A 14 6.20 65.45 -15.45
C ALA A 14 7.63 65.35 -14.88
N ALA A 15 7.79 64.96 -13.61
CA ALA A 15 9.10 64.77 -12.99
C ALA A 15 9.83 63.52 -13.51
N MET A 16 9.13 62.43 -13.86
CA MET A 16 9.75 61.25 -14.49
C MET A 16 10.11 61.49 -15.97
N ALA A 17 9.36 62.33 -16.69
CA ALA A 17 9.74 62.75 -18.04
C ALA A 17 10.98 63.66 -18.05
N ALA A 18 11.21 64.44 -16.99
CA ALA A 18 12.36 65.35 -16.87
C ALA A 18 13.68 64.62 -16.52
N VAL A 19 13.63 63.46 -15.86
CA VAL A 19 14.84 62.69 -15.50
C VAL A 19 15.37 61.86 -16.68
N ALA A 20 14.55 61.57 -17.69
CA ALA A 20 15.01 60.95 -18.94
C ALA A 20 15.70 61.93 -19.91
N ALA A 21 15.65 63.24 -19.66
CA ALA A 21 16.16 64.25 -20.57
C ALA A 21 17.64 64.65 -20.34
N ASN A 22 18.30 64.18 -19.28
CA ASN A 22 19.61 64.68 -18.86
C ASN A 22 20.72 63.63 -18.72
N ALA A 23 20.69 62.56 -19.52
CA ALA A 23 21.84 61.65 -19.62
C ALA A 23 21.89 60.80 -20.91
N VAL A 24 21.74 61.38 -22.11
CA VAL A 24 22.29 60.77 -23.34
C VAL A 24 22.66 61.89 -24.32
N ALA A 25 23.95 62.02 -24.62
CA ALA A 25 24.41 62.79 -25.77
C ALA A 25 23.89 62.09 -27.05
N VAL A 26 22.91 62.71 -27.71
CA VAL A 26 22.33 62.22 -28.96
C VAL A 26 23.30 62.50 -30.11
N SER A 27 23.78 61.46 -30.77
CA SER A 27 24.56 61.58 -32.01
C SER A 27 23.94 60.79 -33.19
N ASN A 28 22.61 60.62 -33.25
CA ASN A 28 21.94 60.11 -34.47
C ASN A 28 20.42 60.45 -34.58
N PRO A 29 19.96 61.20 -35.62
CA PRO A 29 18.54 61.50 -35.87
C PRO A 29 17.65 60.27 -36.11
N ALA A 30 18.21 59.18 -36.64
CA ALA A 30 17.46 57.96 -36.94
C ALA A 30 17.02 57.21 -35.67
N GLN A 31 17.82 57.28 -34.59
CA GLN A 31 17.46 56.70 -33.28
C GLN A 31 16.32 57.46 -32.61
N ALA A 32 16.32 58.80 -32.69
CA ALA A 32 15.25 59.63 -32.13
C ALA A 32 13.89 59.39 -32.82
N ALA A 33 13.88 59.19 -34.15
CA ALA A 33 12.67 58.85 -34.90
C ALA A 33 12.13 57.46 -34.55
N ALA A 34 13.00 56.46 -34.42
CA ALA A 34 12.63 55.10 -34.01
C ALA A 34 12.07 55.07 -32.59
N ALA A 35 12.67 55.81 -31.64
CA ALA A 35 12.18 55.92 -30.27
C ALA A 35 10.78 56.57 -30.21
N SER A 36 10.54 57.61 -31.02
CA SER A 36 9.22 58.26 -31.12
C SER A 36 8.13 57.31 -31.66
N ASN A 37 8.47 56.47 -32.65
CA ASN A 37 7.52 55.50 -33.19
C ASN A 37 7.24 54.34 -32.22
N ALA A 38 8.29 53.85 -31.54
CA ALA A 38 8.14 52.86 -30.47
C ALA A 38 7.23 53.37 -29.34
N GLU A 39 7.41 54.62 -28.88
CA GLU A 39 6.53 55.24 -27.87
C GLU A 39 5.06 55.23 -28.30
N LYS A 40 4.75 55.61 -29.55
CA LYS A 40 3.37 55.61 -30.06
C LYS A 40 2.74 54.22 -30.03
N LEU A 41 3.48 53.20 -30.44
CA LEU A 41 2.99 51.81 -30.48
C LEU A 41 2.86 51.22 -29.07
N VAL A 42 3.80 51.50 -28.17
CA VAL A 42 3.76 51.08 -26.78
C VAL A 42 2.55 51.70 -26.07
N VAL A 43 2.33 53.02 -26.20
CA VAL A 43 1.15 53.71 -25.62
C VAL A 43 -0.16 53.14 -26.16
N LYS A 44 -0.22 52.82 -27.46
CA LYS A 44 -1.40 52.18 -28.07
C LYS A 44 -1.65 50.80 -27.45
N ALA A 45 -0.62 49.99 -27.29
CA ALA A 45 -0.71 48.66 -26.68
C ALA A 45 -1.12 48.75 -25.20
N GLU A 46 -0.55 49.68 -24.43
CA GLU A 46 -0.91 49.96 -23.02
C GLU A 46 -2.37 50.37 -22.88
N LYS A 47 -2.89 51.23 -23.77
CA LYS A 47 -4.30 51.66 -23.75
C LYS A 47 -5.26 50.50 -24.01
N LEU A 48 -4.96 49.65 -24.99
CA LEU A 48 -5.79 48.48 -25.30
C LEU A 48 -5.72 47.44 -24.16
N ALA A 49 -4.52 47.18 -23.63
CA ALA A 49 -4.33 46.26 -22.50
C ALA A 49 -5.03 46.75 -21.23
N GLY A 50 -5.01 48.06 -20.95
CA GLY A 50 -5.77 48.67 -19.86
C GLY A 50 -7.28 48.46 -19.97
N SER A 51 -7.81 48.29 -21.18
CA SER A 51 -9.22 47.93 -21.42
C SER A 51 -9.46 46.42 -21.24
N LEU A 52 -8.55 45.58 -21.74
CA LEU A 52 -8.61 44.11 -21.60
C LEU A 52 -8.51 43.67 -20.14
N LYS A 53 -7.71 44.37 -19.33
CA LYS A 53 -7.56 44.15 -17.88
C LYS A 53 -8.90 43.96 -17.16
N TRP A 54 -9.90 44.79 -17.50
CA TRP A 54 -11.20 44.75 -16.84
C TRP A 54 -12.05 43.56 -17.29
N GLN A 55 -11.91 43.13 -18.56
CA GLN A 55 -12.67 42.02 -19.15
C GLN A 55 -12.36 40.65 -18.53
N VAL A 56 -11.28 40.55 -17.75
CA VAL A 56 -10.80 39.32 -17.08
C VAL A 56 -10.87 39.45 -15.55
N SER A 57 -11.61 40.44 -15.05
CA SER A 57 -11.88 40.66 -13.63
C SER A 57 -13.34 40.33 -13.34
N TYR A 58 -13.59 39.39 -12.43
CA TYR A 58 -14.94 39.01 -12.03
C TYR A 58 -15.76 40.19 -11.50
N GLU A 59 -15.22 41.06 -10.64
CA GLU A 59 -15.95 42.23 -10.13
C GLU A 59 -16.46 43.16 -11.22
N TYR A 60 -15.65 43.40 -12.25
CA TYR A 60 -16.06 44.19 -13.40
C TYR A 60 -17.12 43.46 -14.21
N ARG A 61 -16.91 42.17 -14.50
CA ARG A 61 -17.83 41.38 -15.32
C ARG A 61 -19.18 41.18 -14.64
N LYS A 62 -19.21 40.96 -13.33
CA LYS A 62 -20.42 40.90 -12.52
C LYS A 62 -21.27 42.16 -12.67
N LYS A 63 -20.63 43.32 -12.69
CA LYS A 63 -21.33 44.62 -12.87
C LYS A 63 -21.73 44.88 -14.33
N ALA A 64 -20.86 44.56 -15.29
CA ALA A 64 -21.05 44.90 -16.70
C ALA A 64 -21.88 43.85 -17.47
N PHE A 65 -21.82 42.59 -17.05
CA PHE A 65 -22.41 41.40 -17.68
C PHE A 65 -23.03 40.45 -16.63
N PRO A 66 -24.04 40.89 -15.85
CA PRO A 66 -24.60 40.14 -14.72
C PRO A 66 -25.24 38.79 -15.07
N LYS A 67 -25.46 38.49 -16.37
CA LYS A 67 -25.95 37.19 -16.84
C LYS A 67 -24.84 36.25 -17.33
N ASN A 68 -23.64 36.79 -17.59
CA ASN A 68 -22.49 36.10 -18.19
C ASN A 68 -21.20 36.47 -17.43
N GLU A 69 -21.28 36.36 -16.10
CA GLU A 69 -20.25 36.85 -15.17
C GLU A 69 -18.91 36.12 -15.39
N LEU A 70 -18.96 34.85 -15.79
CA LEU A 70 -17.82 34.00 -16.15
C LEU A 70 -17.95 33.44 -17.58
N ASP A 71 -17.81 34.34 -18.55
CA ASP A 71 -17.79 33.98 -19.97
C ASP A 71 -16.57 34.60 -20.64
N TYR A 72 -16.28 34.24 -21.90
CA TYR A 72 -15.09 34.71 -22.59
C TYR A 72 -14.96 36.25 -22.55
N PRO A 73 -13.73 36.80 -22.42
CA PRO A 73 -13.51 38.23 -22.54
C PRO A 73 -13.84 38.68 -23.97
N ASN A 74 -13.92 40.00 -24.20
CA ASN A 74 -14.05 40.50 -25.56
C ASN A 74 -12.86 40.02 -26.42
N MET A 75 -13.09 38.97 -27.22
CA MET A 75 -12.05 38.28 -28.00
C MET A 75 -11.49 39.16 -29.12
N LYS A 76 -12.29 40.11 -29.62
CA LYS A 76 -11.81 41.12 -30.58
C LYS A 76 -10.77 42.01 -29.91
N LEU A 77 -11.07 42.54 -28.72
CA LEU A 77 -10.14 43.34 -27.94
C LEU A 77 -8.87 42.55 -27.55
N PHE A 78 -9.00 41.29 -27.14
CA PHE A 78 -7.85 40.42 -26.83
C PHE A 78 -6.91 40.27 -28.04
N ASN A 79 -7.47 40.01 -29.23
CA ASN A 79 -6.69 39.89 -30.46
C ASN A 79 -6.06 41.23 -30.88
N GLU A 80 -6.77 42.34 -30.71
CA GLU A 80 -6.25 43.70 -30.95
C GLU A 80 -5.06 44.03 -30.03
N VAL A 81 -5.13 43.64 -28.74
CA VAL A 81 -4.01 43.79 -27.78
C VAL A 81 -2.81 42.96 -28.21
N LYS A 82 -3.00 41.68 -28.59
CA LYS A 82 -1.91 40.82 -29.08
C LYS A 82 -1.25 41.39 -30.33
N ALA A 83 -2.04 41.89 -31.28
CA ALA A 83 -1.54 42.52 -32.50
C ALA A 83 -0.75 43.81 -32.19
N ALA A 84 -1.27 44.65 -31.28
CA ALA A 84 -0.59 45.87 -30.83
C ALA A 84 0.71 45.59 -30.09
N LEU A 85 0.72 44.56 -29.21
CA LEU A 85 1.92 44.11 -28.51
C LEU A 85 2.99 43.59 -29.48
N LYS A 86 2.59 42.80 -30.48
CA LYS A 86 3.50 42.31 -31.53
C LYS A 86 4.11 43.48 -32.31
N ALA A 87 3.27 44.41 -32.77
CA ALA A 87 3.73 45.60 -33.50
C ALA A 87 4.68 46.46 -32.66
N ALA A 88 4.38 46.66 -31.37
CA ALA A 88 5.23 47.42 -30.46
C ALA A 88 6.58 46.71 -30.20
N ARG A 89 6.59 45.39 -30.01
CA ARG A 89 7.83 44.61 -29.84
C ARG A 89 8.73 44.68 -31.06
N GLU A 90 8.17 44.55 -32.27
CA GLU A 90 8.95 44.64 -33.51
C GLU A 90 9.59 46.03 -33.69
N GLU A 91 8.91 47.09 -33.25
CA GLU A 91 9.48 48.43 -33.30
C GLU A 91 10.54 48.65 -32.21
N VAL A 92 10.30 48.16 -30.99
CA VAL A 92 11.23 48.26 -29.85
C VAL A 92 12.53 47.48 -30.10
N LYS A 93 12.48 46.35 -30.83
CA LYS A 93 13.68 45.59 -31.24
C LYS A 93 14.66 46.40 -32.09
N LYS A 94 14.20 47.46 -32.78
CA LYS A 94 15.05 48.34 -33.60
C LYS A 94 15.88 49.31 -32.73
N LEU A 95 15.52 49.47 -31.46
CA LEU A 95 16.25 50.29 -30.48
C LEU A 95 17.41 49.52 -29.86
N LYS A 96 18.38 50.23 -29.25
CA LYS A 96 19.56 49.63 -28.60
C LYS A 96 19.82 50.30 -27.25
N GLY A 97 20.48 49.57 -26.34
CA GLY A 97 20.85 50.08 -25.02
C GLY A 97 19.64 50.38 -24.11
N LYS A 98 19.82 51.32 -23.18
CA LYS A 98 18.86 51.62 -22.10
C LYS A 98 17.46 51.99 -22.58
N GLU A 99 17.32 52.63 -23.75
CA GLU A 99 15.99 52.99 -24.28
C GLU A 99 15.16 51.74 -24.62
N ARG A 100 15.79 50.70 -25.18
CA ARG A 100 15.13 49.43 -25.48
C ARG A 100 14.67 48.74 -24.19
N GLU A 101 15.54 48.68 -23.19
CA GLU A 101 15.24 48.07 -21.89
C GLU A 101 14.02 48.71 -21.22
N VAL A 102 13.89 50.04 -21.28
CA VAL A 102 12.74 50.77 -20.74
C VAL A 102 11.44 50.40 -21.46
N PHE A 103 11.45 50.33 -22.80
CA PHE A 103 10.26 49.96 -23.56
C PHE A 103 9.89 48.48 -23.42
N GLU A 104 10.87 47.58 -23.35
CA GLU A 104 10.64 46.15 -23.08
C GLU A 104 10.05 45.96 -21.67
N ALA A 105 10.54 46.69 -20.67
CA ALA A 105 9.98 46.70 -19.32
C ALA A 105 8.52 47.17 -19.33
N ARG A 106 8.20 48.27 -20.03
CA ARG A 106 6.82 48.76 -20.17
C ARG A 106 5.91 47.75 -20.85
N LEU A 107 6.34 47.15 -21.97
CA LEU A 107 5.53 46.14 -22.67
C LEU A 107 5.29 44.90 -21.80
N SER A 108 6.30 44.46 -21.04
CA SER A 108 6.15 43.34 -20.12
C SER A 108 5.21 43.67 -18.95
N GLN A 109 5.41 44.81 -18.29
CA GLN A 109 4.67 45.21 -17.08
C GLN A 109 3.24 45.72 -17.35
N ASN A 110 3.01 46.36 -18.49
CA ASN A 110 1.76 47.07 -18.76
C ASN A 110 0.90 46.43 -19.86
N VAL A 111 1.44 45.47 -20.63
CA VAL A 111 0.73 44.87 -21.78
C VAL A 111 0.74 43.34 -21.71
N GLN A 112 1.91 42.71 -21.74
CA GLN A 112 2.07 41.25 -21.75
C GLN A 112 1.40 40.61 -20.54
N VAL A 113 1.56 41.18 -19.35
CA VAL A 113 0.92 40.67 -18.13
C VAL A 113 -0.61 40.54 -18.27
N TYR A 114 -1.28 41.44 -19.00
CA TYR A 114 -2.72 41.38 -19.18
C TYR A 114 -3.15 40.44 -20.31
N VAL A 115 -2.26 40.19 -21.28
CA VAL A 115 -2.44 39.13 -22.28
C VAL A 115 -2.38 37.76 -21.60
N ASP A 116 -1.39 37.53 -20.74
CA ASP A 116 -1.22 36.25 -20.05
C ASP A 116 -2.39 35.97 -19.10
N ARG A 117 -2.80 36.99 -18.32
CA ARG A 117 -4.00 36.90 -17.48
C ARG A 117 -5.26 36.57 -18.28
N ALA A 118 -5.40 37.15 -19.47
CA ALA A 118 -6.54 36.86 -20.34
C ALA A 118 -6.50 35.45 -20.91
N ILE A 119 -5.32 34.91 -21.22
CA ILE A 119 -5.15 33.51 -21.63
C ILE A 119 -5.60 32.58 -20.50
N SER A 120 -5.06 32.75 -19.29
CA SER A 120 -5.43 31.92 -18.14
C SER A 120 -6.93 32.01 -17.82
N TYR A 121 -7.53 33.19 -17.96
CA TYR A 121 -8.97 33.38 -17.79
C TYR A 121 -9.78 32.66 -18.89
N ILE A 122 -9.38 32.74 -20.16
CA ILE A 122 -10.03 32.05 -21.29
C ILE A 122 -9.99 30.53 -21.09
N ASP A 123 -8.83 30.00 -20.68
CA ASP A 123 -8.64 28.58 -20.41
C ASP A 123 -9.54 28.14 -19.25
N ALA A 124 -9.66 28.93 -18.19
CA ALA A 124 -10.56 28.67 -17.08
C ALA A 124 -12.05 28.70 -17.50
N VAL A 125 -12.49 29.62 -18.36
CA VAL A 125 -13.86 29.58 -18.91
C VAL A 125 -14.11 28.29 -19.70
N SER A 126 -13.13 27.87 -20.51
CA SER A 126 -13.22 26.63 -21.29
C SER A 126 -13.30 25.39 -20.38
N ALA A 127 -12.42 25.32 -19.38
CA ALA A 127 -12.40 24.27 -18.36
C ALA A 127 -13.71 24.21 -17.57
N GLY A 128 -14.22 25.35 -17.11
CA GLY A 128 -15.48 25.46 -16.38
C GLY A 128 -16.67 24.93 -17.16
N LYS A 129 -16.82 25.34 -18.43
CA LYS A 129 -17.90 24.86 -19.31
C LYS A 129 -17.85 23.34 -19.55
N LYS A 130 -16.67 22.73 -19.61
CA LYS A 130 -16.53 21.26 -19.73
C LYS A 130 -16.99 20.55 -18.46
N ILE A 131 -16.57 21.03 -17.29
CA ILE A 131 -17.02 20.50 -15.99
C ILE A 131 -18.55 20.67 -15.87
N GLU A 132 -19.09 21.83 -16.22
CA GLU A 132 -20.53 22.11 -16.17
C GLU A 132 -21.34 21.14 -17.04
N ALA A 133 -20.89 20.87 -18.27
CA ALA A 133 -21.58 19.95 -19.16
C ALA A 133 -21.67 18.53 -18.57
N LYS A 134 -20.57 18.02 -18.02
CA LYS A 134 -20.54 16.70 -17.35
C LYS A 134 -21.35 16.70 -16.06
N THR A 135 -21.29 17.79 -15.30
CA THR A 135 -22.08 18.00 -14.08
C THR A 135 -23.57 17.95 -14.36
N ASN A 136 -24.03 18.65 -15.40
CA ASN A 136 -25.43 18.68 -15.82
C ASN A 136 -25.89 17.30 -16.30
N THR A 137 -25.04 16.56 -17.00
CA THR A 137 -25.32 15.19 -17.43
C THR A 137 -25.58 14.27 -16.23
N LEU A 138 -24.67 14.24 -15.25
CA LEU A 138 -24.86 13.43 -14.05
C LEU A 138 -26.07 13.89 -13.23
N ARG A 139 -26.26 15.21 -13.08
CA ARG A 139 -27.39 15.78 -12.33
C ARG A 139 -28.73 15.38 -12.94
N GLN A 140 -28.84 15.39 -14.26
CA GLN A 140 -30.06 14.96 -14.96
C GLN A 140 -30.35 13.48 -14.72
N LEU A 141 -29.33 12.61 -14.74
CA LEU A 141 -29.49 11.18 -14.48
C LEU A 141 -29.90 10.90 -13.03
N ILE A 142 -29.26 11.56 -12.06
CA ILE A 142 -29.58 11.43 -10.63
C ILE A 142 -30.97 11.98 -10.31
N SER A 143 -31.35 13.15 -10.85
CA SER A 143 -32.68 13.74 -10.65
C SER A 143 -33.82 12.92 -11.28
N SER A 144 -33.52 12.13 -12.31
CA SER A 144 -34.46 11.16 -12.87
C SER A 144 -34.68 9.95 -11.96
N ASN A 145 -33.95 9.84 -10.85
CA ASN A 145 -33.96 8.70 -9.93
C ASN A 145 -33.61 7.38 -10.63
N ILE A 146 -32.70 7.39 -11.61
CA ILE A 146 -32.27 6.20 -12.34
C ILE A 146 -30.79 5.93 -12.08
N ILE A 147 -30.49 4.79 -11.48
CA ILE A 147 -29.13 4.31 -11.24
C ILE A 147 -28.85 3.11 -12.15
N ASN A 148 -28.06 3.33 -13.20
CA ASN A 148 -27.68 2.31 -14.18
C ASN A 148 -26.26 2.58 -14.71
N ALA A 149 -25.82 1.78 -15.70
CA ALA A 149 -24.48 1.92 -16.29
C ALA A 149 -24.21 3.31 -16.87
N LYS A 150 -25.22 4.01 -17.43
CA LYS A 150 -25.04 5.38 -17.94
C LYS A 150 -24.78 6.38 -16.81
N THR A 151 -25.46 6.21 -15.67
CA THR A 151 -25.24 7.06 -14.48
C THR A 151 -23.85 6.83 -13.90
N GLU A 152 -23.38 5.59 -13.88
CA GLU A 152 -22.00 5.23 -13.49
C GLU A 152 -20.95 5.84 -14.43
N THR A 153 -21.11 5.69 -15.75
CA THR A 153 -20.22 6.34 -16.73
C THR A 153 -20.20 7.86 -16.55
N ALA A 154 -21.35 8.50 -16.37
CA ALA A 154 -21.43 9.94 -16.16
C ALA A 154 -20.74 10.39 -14.86
N TYR A 155 -20.78 9.56 -13.81
CA TYR A 155 -20.07 9.80 -12.55
C TYR A 155 -18.55 9.75 -12.73
N HIS A 156 -18.04 8.73 -13.42
CA HIS A 156 -16.61 8.60 -13.72
C HIS A 156 -16.11 9.68 -14.68
N ASP A 157 -16.88 10.00 -15.72
CA ASP A 157 -16.58 11.08 -16.66
C ASP A 157 -16.45 12.43 -15.96
N LEU A 158 -17.40 12.77 -15.06
CA LEU A 158 -17.34 14.00 -14.28
C LEU A 158 -16.11 14.01 -13.36
N THR A 159 -15.84 12.88 -12.70
CA THR A 159 -14.67 12.75 -11.82
C THR A 159 -13.36 12.99 -12.57
N LYS A 160 -13.21 12.39 -13.77
CA LYS A 160 -12.05 12.58 -14.65
C LYS A 160 -11.94 14.01 -15.16
N GLU A 161 -13.06 14.62 -15.56
CA GLU A 161 -13.06 15.99 -16.06
C GLU A 161 -12.71 17.01 -14.96
N ILE A 162 -13.22 16.81 -13.73
CA ILE A 162 -12.83 17.61 -12.56
C ILE A 162 -11.31 17.55 -12.35
N ARG A 163 -10.74 16.33 -12.25
CA ARG A 163 -9.30 16.12 -12.01
C ARG A 163 -8.44 16.80 -13.08
N ARG A 164 -8.86 16.69 -14.35
CA ARG A 164 -8.15 17.26 -15.49
C ARG A 164 -8.20 18.79 -15.54
N GLN A 165 -9.36 19.39 -15.24
CA GLN A 165 -9.62 20.80 -15.51
C GLN A 165 -9.45 21.71 -14.29
N SER A 166 -9.61 21.20 -13.06
CA SER A 166 -9.56 22.03 -11.85
C SER A 166 -8.24 22.79 -11.64
N PRO A 167 -7.04 22.27 -11.99
CA PRO A 167 -5.79 23.03 -11.80
C PRO A 167 -5.72 24.31 -12.63
N VAL A 168 -6.49 24.39 -13.73
CA VAL A 168 -6.54 25.56 -14.61
C VAL A 168 -7.10 26.79 -13.87
N PHE A 169 -8.03 26.60 -12.93
CA PHE A 169 -8.62 27.70 -12.16
C PHE A 169 -7.60 28.40 -11.26
N SER A 170 -6.63 27.67 -10.72
CA SER A 170 -5.57 28.24 -9.88
C SER A 170 -4.65 29.20 -10.64
N LYS A 171 -4.57 29.06 -11.97
CA LYS A 171 -3.76 29.94 -12.85
C LYS A 171 -4.45 31.28 -13.13
N VAL A 172 -5.73 31.45 -12.80
CA VAL A 172 -6.46 32.70 -13.05
C VAL A 172 -5.99 33.78 -12.07
N TYR A 173 -5.77 34.98 -12.58
CA TYR A 173 -5.34 36.11 -11.77
C TYR A 173 -6.52 36.77 -11.04
N GLY A 174 -6.36 36.95 -9.72
CA GLY A 174 -7.32 37.63 -8.86
C GLY A 174 -8.16 36.65 -8.05
N VAL A 175 -8.07 36.77 -6.72
CA VAL A 175 -8.71 35.88 -5.74
C VAL A 175 -10.21 35.76 -5.97
N SER A 176 -10.94 36.87 -6.10
CA SER A 176 -12.41 36.81 -6.33
C SER A 176 -12.78 36.21 -7.68
N THR A 177 -11.89 36.31 -8.68
CA THR A 177 -12.12 35.70 -10.00
C THR A 177 -11.91 34.20 -9.96
N ARG A 178 -10.84 33.73 -9.29
CA ARG A 178 -10.64 32.29 -9.02
C ARG A 178 -11.79 31.70 -8.24
N SER A 179 -12.17 32.35 -7.14
CA SER A 179 -13.24 31.89 -6.26
C SER A 179 -14.57 31.78 -7.00
N ALA A 180 -14.89 32.73 -7.88
CA ALA A 180 -16.06 32.65 -8.75
C ALA A 180 -16.03 31.42 -9.67
N PHE A 181 -14.88 31.05 -10.26
CA PHE A 181 -14.76 29.83 -11.07
C PHE A 181 -14.99 28.56 -10.23
N PHE A 182 -14.39 28.48 -9.03
CA PHE A 182 -14.62 27.36 -8.12
C PHE A 182 -16.09 27.29 -7.67
N GLU A 183 -16.72 28.42 -7.36
CA GLU A 183 -18.14 28.46 -7.01
C GLU A 183 -19.04 27.99 -8.15
N THR A 184 -18.82 28.54 -9.34
CA THR A 184 -19.76 28.39 -10.44
C THR A 184 -19.68 26.98 -11.03
N TYR A 185 -18.47 26.41 -11.08
CA TYR A 185 -18.22 25.14 -11.78
C TYR A 185 -17.90 23.98 -10.84
N MET A 186 -17.07 24.18 -9.81
CA MET A 186 -16.59 23.06 -8.97
C MET A 186 -17.58 22.65 -7.89
N LYS A 187 -18.16 23.61 -7.16
CA LYS A 187 -19.11 23.29 -6.08
C LYS A 187 -20.35 22.52 -6.57
N PRO A 188 -21.03 22.93 -7.67
CA PRO A 188 -22.16 22.17 -8.18
C PRO A 188 -21.76 20.78 -8.71
N ALA A 189 -20.52 20.64 -9.22
CA ALA A 189 -19.95 19.38 -9.66
C ALA A 189 -19.68 18.42 -8.49
N GLN A 190 -19.11 18.94 -7.40
CA GLN A 190 -18.84 18.15 -6.20
C GLN A 190 -20.14 17.73 -5.51
N GLN A 191 -21.12 18.63 -5.37
CA GLN A 191 -22.43 18.32 -4.79
C GLN A 191 -23.16 17.18 -5.50
N VAL A 192 -23.17 17.19 -6.85
CA VAL A 192 -23.83 16.11 -7.60
C VAL A 192 -23.05 14.79 -7.47
N LYS A 193 -21.71 14.86 -7.39
CA LYS A 193 -20.85 13.69 -7.19
C LYS A 193 -21.10 13.05 -5.82
N ASP A 194 -21.18 13.86 -4.77
CA ASP A 194 -21.44 13.39 -3.40
C ASP A 194 -22.82 12.75 -3.29
N THR A 195 -23.82 13.32 -3.97
CA THR A 195 -25.18 12.74 -4.06
C THR A 195 -25.17 11.39 -4.78
N ALA A 196 -24.33 11.24 -5.81
CA ALA A 196 -24.23 10.02 -6.62
C ALA A 196 -23.36 8.93 -6.00
N LEU A 197 -22.44 9.28 -5.10
CA LEU A 197 -21.39 8.39 -4.58
C LEU A 197 -21.93 7.07 -4.03
N TYR A 198 -22.85 7.14 -3.07
CA TYR A 198 -23.44 5.94 -2.47
C TYR A 198 -24.22 5.13 -3.51
N PRO A 199 -25.24 5.69 -4.21
CA PRO A 199 -25.98 4.97 -5.25
C PRO A 199 -25.09 4.24 -6.26
N ILE A 200 -24.03 4.89 -6.77
CA ILE A 200 -23.11 4.29 -7.74
C ILE A 200 -22.27 3.19 -7.10
N SER A 201 -21.75 3.40 -5.88
CA SER A 201 -20.98 2.38 -5.16
C SER A 201 -21.81 1.14 -4.86
N ILE A 202 -23.10 1.31 -4.52
CA ILE A 202 -24.03 0.20 -4.30
C ILE A 202 -24.25 -0.57 -5.59
N LYS A 203 -24.45 0.13 -6.70
CA LYS A 203 -24.58 -0.48 -8.02
C LYS A 203 -23.35 -1.33 -8.35
N ILE A 204 -22.15 -0.75 -8.29
CA ILE A 204 -20.89 -1.46 -8.58
C ILE A 204 -20.76 -2.72 -7.70
N ALA A 205 -21.02 -2.62 -6.40
CA ALA A 205 -20.98 -3.77 -5.51
C ALA A 205 -22.04 -4.83 -5.87
N THR A 206 -23.20 -4.40 -6.35
CA THR A 206 -24.28 -5.30 -6.82
C THR A 206 -23.92 -5.99 -8.13
N ASP A 207 -23.32 -5.29 -9.10
CA ASP A 207 -22.79 -5.90 -10.33
C ASP A 207 -21.75 -6.97 -10.00
N ARG A 208 -20.83 -6.66 -9.08
CA ARG A 208 -19.80 -7.60 -8.63
C ARG A 208 -20.39 -8.79 -7.89
N LEU A 209 -21.43 -8.59 -7.09
CA LEU A 209 -22.18 -9.68 -6.46
C LEU A 209 -22.83 -10.59 -7.53
N ASP A 210 -23.48 -10.01 -8.53
CA ASP A 210 -24.12 -10.75 -9.62
C ASP A 210 -23.09 -11.57 -10.43
N THR A 211 -21.96 -10.95 -10.78
CA THR A 211 -20.83 -11.65 -11.43
C THR A 211 -20.28 -12.77 -10.55
N ALA A 212 -20.02 -12.52 -9.27
CA ALA A 212 -19.52 -13.54 -8.36
C ALA A 212 -20.51 -14.72 -8.21
N LEU A 213 -21.81 -14.45 -8.19
CA LEU A 213 -22.84 -15.48 -8.18
C LEU A 213 -22.86 -16.32 -9.47
N LYS A 214 -22.71 -15.68 -10.64
CA LYS A 214 -22.65 -16.34 -11.95
C LYS A 214 -21.40 -17.20 -12.12
N GLU A 215 -20.28 -16.72 -11.61
CA GLU A 215 -18.97 -17.40 -11.65
C GLU A 215 -18.78 -18.39 -10.49
N ASN A 216 -19.76 -18.52 -9.59
CA ASN A 216 -19.69 -19.35 -8.38
C ASN A 216 -18.52 -19.00 -7.44
N LYS A 217 -18.09 -17.73 -7.42
CA LYS A 217 -17.05 -17.20 -6.53
C LYS A 217 -17.65 -16.81 -5.18
N LEU A 218 -17.80 -17.80 -4.29
CA LEU A 218 -18.53 -17.66 -3.03
C LEU A 218 -18.00 -16.53 -2.11
N ASP A 219 -16.69 -16.44 -1.92
CA ASP A 219 -16.08 -15.43 -1.05
C ASP A 219 -16.33 -14.01 -1.54
N GLN A 220 -16.19 -13.80 -2.84
CA GLN A 220 -16.49 -12.51 -3.46
C GLN A 220 -17.98 -12.17 -3.32
N ALA A 221 -18.87 -13.16 -3.49
CA ALA A 221 -20.29 -12.96 -3.30
C ALA A 221 -20.64 -12.55 -1.85
N ILE A 222 -20.07 -13.20 -0.84
CA ILE A 222 -20.26 -12.83 0.58
C ILE A 222 -19.75 -11.40 0.83
N TYR A 223 -18.53 -11.11 0.38
CA TYR A 223 -17.90 -9.80 0.54
C TYR A 223 -18.77 -8.69 -0.08
N HIS A 224 -19.19 -8.86 -1.34
CA HIS A 224 -19.99 -7.85 -2.04
C HIS A 224 -21.38 -7.68 -1.43
N LYS A 225 -22.03 -8.75 -0.96
CA LYS A 225 -23.27 -8.65 -0.19
C LYS A 225 -23.09 -7.81 1.07
N ASN A 226 -22.08 -8.10 1.88
CA ASN A 226 -21.81 -7.36 3.12
C ASN A 226 -21.47 -5.89 2.83
N ARG A 227 -20.72 -5.63 1.74
CA ARG A 227 -20.40 -4.28 1.27
C ARG A 227 -21.65 -3.50 0.87
N ILE A 228 -22.59 -4.12 0.16
CA ILE A 228 -23.88 -3.50 -0.20
C ILE A 228 -24.64 -3.10 1.07
N GLU A 229 -24.73 -3.98 2.06
CA GLU A 229 -25.44 -3.72 3.32
C GLU A 229 -24.81 -2.58 4.11
N LYS A 230 -23.47 -2.54 4.17
CA LYS A 230 -22.73 -1.44 4.78
C LYS A 230 -22.98 -0.11 4.05
N LEU A 231 -22.85 -0.09 2.72
CA LEU A 231 -23.06 1.12 1.92
C LEU A 231 -24.50 1.65 2.02
N LEU A 232 -25.50 0.77 2.09
CA LEU A 232 -26.90 1.16 2.33
C LEU A 232 -27.03 1.83 3.71
N SER A 233 -26.47 1.21 4.75
CA SER A 233 -26.49 1.73 6.12
C SER A 233 -25.80 3.09 6.23
N ASP A 234 -24.60 3.22 5.68
CA ASP A 234 -23.81 4.45 5.72
C ASP A 234 -24.50 5.57 4.92
N GLY A 235 -25.04 5.25 3.74
CA GLY A 235 -25.78 6.20 2.91
C GLY A 235 -27.05 6.73 3.59
N LEU A 236 -27.74 5.89 4.36
CA LEU A 236 -28.91 6.28 5.18
C LEU A 236 -28.49 7.17 6.35
N LYS A 237 -27.47 6.76 7.11
CA LYS A 237 -26.95 7.52 8.27
C LYS A 237 -26.47 8.92 7.90
N LEU A 238 -25.82 9.06 6.74
CA LEU A 238 -25.32 10.34 6.25
C LEU A 238 -26.39 11.19 5.54
N GLY A 239 -27.63 10.71 5.44
CA GLY A 239 -28.74 11.43 4.80
C GLY A 239 -28.64 11.57 3.28
N VAL A 240 -27.66 10.92 2.64
CA VAL A 240 -27.48 10.90 1.17
C VAL A 240 -28.58 10.04 0.53
N LEU A 241 -28.88 8.88 1.13
CA LEU A 241 -30.02 8.04 0.79
C LEU A 241 -31.12 8.29 1.81
N LYS A 242 -32.06 9.19 1.53
CA LYS A 242 -33.17 9.45 2.46
C LYS A 242 -34.13 8.26 2.49
N GLU A 243 -34.60 7.92 3.69
CA GLU A 243 -35.69 6.97 3.87
C GLU A 243 -36.90 7.37 3.02
N ASN A 244 -37.54 6.40 2.38
CA ASN A 244 -38.69 6.59 1.48
C ASN A 244 -38.42 7.40 0.19
N SER A 245 -37.18 7.82 -0.10
CA SER A 245 -36.86 8.52 -1.34
C SER A 245 -37.03 7.65 -2.60
N THR A 246 -37.40 8.28 -3.70
CA THR A 246 -37.44 7.65 -5.04
C THR A 246 -36.08 7.12 -5.48
N LEU A 247 -35.01 7.82 -5.09
CA LEU A 247 -33.62 7.40 -5.33
C LEU A 247 -33.28 6.10 -4.61
N LEU A 248 -33.59 5.99 -3.31
CA LEU A 248 -33.41 4.75 -2.55
C LEU A 248 -34.24 3.61 -3.14
N LYS A 249 -35.49 3.87 -3.55
CA LYS A 249 -36.33 2.88 -4.23
C LYS A 249 -35.69 2.37 -5.53
N SER A 250 -35.07 3.25 -6.33
CA SER A 250 -34.34 2.82 -7.53
C SER A 250 -33.11 1.99 -7.22
N VAL A 251 -32.36 2.35 -6.18
CA VAL A 251 -31.19 1.56 -5.73
C VAL A 251 -31.65 0.16 -5.28
N LEU A 252 -32.70 0.08 -4.47
CA LEU A 252 -33.24 -1.20 -3.99
C LEU A 252 -33.84 -2.05 -5.11
N ALA A 253 -34.47 -1.44 -6.12
CA ALA A 253 -34.96 -2.17 -7.30
C ALA A 253 -33.83 -2.89 -8.06
N TYR A 254 -32.61 -2.36 -8.00
CA TYR A 254 -31.43 -2.97 -8.57
C TYR A 254 -30.79 -4.03 -7.66
N VAL A 255 -30.70 -3.73 -6.36
CA VAL A 255 -30.07 -4.61 -5.35
C VAL A 255 -30.89 -5.88 -5.09
N ASN A 256 -32.21 -5.73 -4.92
CA ASN A 256 -33.08 -6.79 -4.42
C ASN A 256 -33.10 -8.05 -5.29
N PRO A 257 -33.14 -7.99 -6.63
CA PRO A 257 -33.08 -9.18 -7.47
C PRO A 257 -31.81 -10.00 -7.27
N VAL A 258 -30.65 -9.34 -7.21
CA VAL A 258 -29.34 -10.01 -7.05
C VAL A 258 -29.19 -10.55 -5.63
N LYS A 259 -29.58 -9.76 -4.62
CA LYS A 259 -29.62 -10.24 -3.22
C LYS A 259 -30.55 -11.44 -3.06
N SER A 260 -31.71 -11.44 -3.72
CA SER A 260 -32.62 -12.60 -3.73
C SER A 260 -32.00 -13.84 -4.38
N GLN A 261 -31.17 -13.70 -5.41
CA GLN A 261 -30.43 -14.83 -5.98
C GLN A 261 -29.42 -15.41 -4.98
N PHE A 262 -28.73 -14.54 -4.22
CA PHE A 262 -27.86 -14.97 -3.14
C PHE A 262 -28.65 -15.72 -2.06
N ASP A 263 -29.73 -15.10 -1.55
CA ASP A 263 -30.54 -15.64 -0.43
C ASP A 263 -31.28 -16.94 -0.80
N LYS A 264 -31.52 -17.20 -2.09
CA LYS A 264 -32.06 -18.49 -2.58
C LYS A 264 -31.04 -19.64 -2.52
N ARG A 265 -29.75 -19.32 -2.56
CA ARG A 265 -28.66 -20.31 -2.63
C ARG A 265 -27.96 -20.49 -1.29
N PHE A 266 -27.89 -19.40 -0.51
CA PHE A 266 -27.05 -19.32 0.67
C PHE A 266 -27.77 -18.68 1.85
N VAL A 267 -27.45 -19.16 3.04
CA VAL A 267 -27.78 -18.51 4.31
C VAL A 267 -26.48 -18.32 5.08
N VAL A 268 -26.19 -17.09 5.51
CA VAL A 268 -24.95 -16.76 6.23
C VAL A 268 -25.24 -16.55 7.71
N PHE A 269 -24.52 -17.28 8.55
CA PHE A 269 -24.53 -17.15 10.01
C PHE A 269 -23.17 -16.64 10.49
N ASN A 270 -23.18 -15.44 11.07
CA ASN A 270 -21.97 -14.84 11.65
C ASN A 270 -21.95 -15.07 13.16
N ALA A 271 -20.81 -15.46 13.69
CA ALA A 271 -20.58 -15.52 15.12
C ALA A 271 -20.44 -14.10 15.69
N ASN A 272 -21.14 -13.84 16.79
CA ASN A 272 -21.06 -12.57 17.53
C ASN A 272 -20.55 -12.77 18.97
N SER A 273 -20.60 -14.00 19.49
CA SER A 273 -20.18 -14.35 20.85
C SER A 273 -18.71 -14.75 20.91
N THR A 274 -18.00 -14.24 21.92
CA THR A 274 -16.66 -14.67 22.32
C THR A 274 -16.65 -15.56 23.57
N ALA A 275 -17.84 -15.96 24.05
CA ALA A 275 -17.99 -16.78 25.24
C ALA A 275 -18.31 -18.24 24.87
N ALA A 276 -17.43 -19.17 25.25
CA ALA A 276 -17.54 -20.59 24.91
C ALA A 276 -18.80 -21.26 25.50
N ASP A 277 -19.22 -20.86 26.69
CA ASP A 277 -20.42 -21.35 27.39
C ASP A 277 -21.73 -20.77 26.80
N LYS A 278 -21.64 -19.71 26.01
CA LYS A 278 -22.77 -18.99 25.39
C LYS A 278 -22.52 -18.71 23.91
N PRO A 279 -22.40 -19.75 23.06
CA PRO A 279 -22.16 -19.57 21.64
C PRO A 279 -23.34 -18.86 20.96
N THR A 280 -23.05 -18.12 19.89
CA THR A 280 -24.07 -17.56 18.99
C THR A 280 -24.88 -18.72 18.42
N THR A 281 -26.15 -18.86 18.78
CA THR A 281 -26.92 -20.06 18.43
C THR A 281 -27.92 -19.78 17.30
N PHE A 282 -27.84 -20.59 16.25
CA PHE A 282 -28.77 -20.65 15.13
C PHE A 282 -29.43 -22.03 15.03
N GLY A 283 -30.51 -22.13 14.26
CA GLY A 283 -31.22 -23.39 14.04
C GLY A 283 -32.59 -23.43 14.71
N GLY A 284 -33.03 -24.63 15.07
CA GLY A 284 -34.31 -24.90 15.71
C GLY A 284 -34.21 -25.07 17.23
N THR A 285 -35.33 -25.40 17.85
CA THR A 285 -35.40 -25.75 19.27
C THR A 285 -35.33 -27.26 19.45
N ALA A 286 -35.16 -27.75 20.68
CA ALA A 286 -35.16 -29.19 20.96
C ALA A 286 -36.46 -29.91 20.53
N THR A 287 -37.57 -29.17 20.40
CA THR A 287 -38.88 -29.70 19.99
C THR A 287 -39.23 -29.38 18.54
N GLU A 288 -38.47 -28.51 17.87
CA GLU A 288 -38.78 -28.03 16.52
C GLU A 288 -37.50 -27.94 15.68
N VAL A 289 -37.33 -28.89 14.75
CA VAL A 289 -36.20 -28.91 13.81
C VAL A 289 -36.42 -27.88 12.71
N LYS A 290 -35.44 -26.98 12.52
CA LYS A 290 -35.50 -25.97 11.46
C LYS A 290 -34.92 -26.50 10.16
N LYS A 291 -35.70 -26.40 9.07
CA LYS A 291 -35.28 -26.84 7.73
C LYS A 291 -34.64 -25.70 6.94
N TYR A 292 -33.55 -26.00 6.24
CA TYR A 292 -32.85 -25.09 5.34
C TYR A 292 -32.68 -25.76 3.97
N ASP A 293 -33.25 -25.16 2.94
CA ASP A 293 -33.10 -25.62 1.55
C ASP A 293 -31.90 -24.98 0.83
N GLN A 294 -31.15 -24.15 1.55
CA GLN A 294 -29.96 -23.45 1.07
C GLN A 294 -28.69 -24.07 1.63
N THR A 295 -27.55 -23.74 1.01
CA THR A 295 -26.24 -23.95 1.65
C THR A 295 -26.09 -22.99 2.83
N ILE A 296 -25.77 -23.51 4.00
CA ILE A 296 -25.46 -22.70 5.18
C ILE A 296 -23.98 -22.35 5.15
N ILE A 297 -23.65 -21.10 5.44
CA ILE A 297 -22.30 -20.59 5.57
C ILE A 297 -22.14 -20.09 7.00
N ILE A 298 -21.29 -20.74 7.76
CA ILE A 298 -20.98 -20.38 9.15
C ILE A 298 -19.64 -19.66 9.14
N ILE A 299 -19.64 -18.41 9.62
CA ILE A 299 -18.44 -17.57 9.71
C ILE A 299 -18.16 -17.30 11.19
N ALA A 300 -17.01 -17.75 11.68
CA ALA A 300 -16.55 -17.50 13.04
C ALA A 300 -15.08 -17.08 13.04
N GLY A 301 -14.81 -15.89 13.56
CA GLY A 301 -13.48 -15.35 13.75
C GLY A 301 -12.74 -15.92 14.95
N LYS A 302 -11.50 -15.47 15.14
CA LYS A 302 -10.69 -15.85 16.31
C LYS A 302 -11.42 -15.59 17.62
N ASP A 303 -11.35 -16.57 18.54
CA ASP A 303 -12.02 -16.55 19.85
C ASP A 303 -13.54 -16.41 19.78
N GLN A 304 -14.17 -16.64 18.62
CA GLN A 304 -15.62 -16.61 18.47
C GLN A 304 -16.23 -18.02 18.53
N TYR A 305 -17.45 -18.10 19.06
CA TYR A 305 -18.17 -19.35 19.28
C TYR A 305 -19.56 -19.29 18.64
N ILE A 306 -19.87 -20.30 17.83
CA ILE A 306 -21.15 -20.41 17.12
C ILE A 306 -21.67 -21.84 17.18
N LYS A 307 -22.99 -21.97 17.32
CA LYS A 307 -23.69 -23.24 17.38
C LYS A 307 -24.83 -23.28 16.36
N LEU A 308 -24.89 -24.34 15.56
CA LEU A 308 -26.06 -24.70 14.79
C LEU A 308 -26.74 -25.89 15.48
N ALA A 309 -27.95 -25.70 15.99
CA ALA A 309 -28.69 -26.69 16.76
C ALA A 309 -30.02 -27.08 16.09
N ASN A 310 -30.38 -28.36 16.14
CA ASN A 310 -31.69 -28.88 15.69
C ASN A 310 -32.05 -28.42 14.26
N ALA A 311 -31.19 -28.77 13.30
CA ALA A 311 -31.31 -28.30 11.92
C ALA A 311 -31.30 -29.44 10.91
N GLU A 312 -32.15 -29.34 9.89
CA GLU A 312 -32.11 -30.20 8.70
C GLU A 312 -31.71 -29.35 7.49
N VAL A 313 -30.60 -29.69 6.85
CA VAL A 313 -29.99 -28.90 5.78
C VAL A 313 -30.01 -29.71 4.48
N ASN A 314 -30.82 -29.28 3.51
CA ASN A 314 -30.93 -29.88 2.17
C ASN A 314 -29.91 -29.25 1.20
N GLY A 315 -28.71 -28.96 1.70
CA GLY A 315 -27.62 -28.27 1.02
C GLY A 315 -26.28 -28.65 1.64
N ASN A 316 -25.27 -27.80 1.51
CA ASN A 316 -24.01 -27.96 2.25
C ASN A 316 -24.02 -27.12 3.53
N ILE A 317 -23.12 -27.44 4.46
CA ILE A 317 -22.68 -26.52 5.50
C ILE A 317 -21.24 -26.16 5.18
N ILE A 318 -20.92 -24.89 5.02
CA ILE A 318 -19.56 -24.39 4.77
C ILE A 318 -19.13 -23.60 6.00
N ILE A 319 -18.00 -23.98 6.60
CA ILE A 319 -17.46 -23.38 7.82
C ILE A 319 -16.20 -22.58 7.45
N LYS A 320 -16.16 -21.30 7.83
CA LYS A 320 -15.11 -20.34 7.50
C LYS A 320 -14.68 -19.49 8.70
N GLY A 321 -13.42 -19.08 8.67
CA GLY A 321 -12.88 -17.96 9.44
C GLY A 321 -13.30 -16.60 8.87
N ASN A 322 -12.93 -15.53 9.56
CA ASN A 322 -13.02 -14.16 9.07
C ASN A 322 -11.64 -13.47 9.14
N GLU A 323 -11.61 -12.15 8.95
CA GLU A 323 -10.37 -11.35 8.96
C GLU A 323 -9.58 -11.41 10.28
N THR A 324 -10.20 -11.84 11.39
CA THR A 324 -9.53 -11.95 12.70
C THR A 324 -8.94 -13.35 12.96
N GLY A 325 -9.27 -14.34 12.13
CA GLY A 325 -8.87 -15.75 12.28
C GLY A 325 -10.09 -16.68 12.18
N ALA A 326 -10.01 -17.90 12.71
CA ALA A 326 -11.12 -18.83 12.73
C ALA A 326 -11.57 -19.17 14.15
N GLY A 327 -12.83 -19.57 14.34
CA GLY A 327 -13.45 -19.78 15.63
C GLY A 327 -13.93 -21.22 15.89
N THR A 328 -14.57 -21.44 17.03
CA THR A 328 -15.12 -22.75 17.40
C THR A 328 -16.56 -22.90 16.92
N VAL A 329 -16.85 -24.03 16.26
CA VAL A 329 -18.17 -24.35 15.72
C VAL A 329 -18.74 -25.60 16.38
N TYR A 330 -19.98 -25.50 16.85
CA TYR A 330 -20.75 -26.61 17.40
C TYR A 330 -21.91 -26.98 16.47
N LEU A 331 -21.96 -28.23 16.03
CA LEU A 331 -23.09 -28.80 15.31
C LEU A 331 -23.80 -29.81 16.23
N GLU A 332 -25.03 -29.52 16.62
CA GLU A 332 -25.80 -30.32 17.57
C GLU A 332 -27.17 -30.71 17.00
N ASN A 333 -27.47 -32.01 16.89
CA ASN A 333 -28.70 -32.51 16.26
C ASN A 333 -28.89 -31.97 14.82
N VAL A 334 -27.84 -32.06 14.01
CA VAL A 334 -27.82 -31.52 12.64
C VAL A 334 -27.82 -32.65 11.62
N LYS A 335 -28.76 -32.62 10.70
CA LYS A 335 -28.85 -33.56 9.58
C LYS A 335 -28.58 -32.83 8.27
N VAL A 336 -27.55 -33.25 7.54
CA VAL A 336 -27.19 -32.70 6.23
C VAL A 336 -27.57 -33.72 5.15
N ASN A 337 -28.60 -33.39 4.39
CA ASN A 337 -29.17 -34.25 3.36
C ASN A 337 -28.57 -33.95 1.99
N LYS A 338 -28.30 -35.00 1.22
CA LYS A 338 -28.05 -34.90 -0.21
C LYS A 338 -29.39 -34.90 -0.94
N VAL A 339 -29.69 -33.84 -1.70
CA VAL A 339 -30.94 -33.68 -2.46
C VAL A 339 -30.61 -33.54 -3.94
N ASN A 340 -31.22 -34.36 -4.80
CA ASN A 340 -30.97 -34.36 -6.25
C ASN A 340 -29.48 -34.47 -6.64
N ASN A 341 -28.71 -35.29 -5.93
CA ASN A 341 -27.25 -35.42 -6.08
C ASN A 341 -26.43 -34.14 -5.81
N GLN A 342 -27.04 -33.11 -5.22
CA GLN A 342 -26.37 -31.89 -4.77
C GLN A 342 -26.47 -31.75 -3.25
N GLY A 343 -25.48 -31.07 -2.64
CA GLY A 343 -25.43 -30.92 -1.20
C GLY A 343 -25.00 -32.18 -0.46
N GLY A 344 -25.25 -32.22 0.85
CA GLY A 344 -24.97 -33.38 1.70
C GLY A 344 -23.58 -33.38 2.35
N ALA A 345 -22.78 -32.34 2.12
CA ALA A 345 -21.44 -32.21 2.67
C ALA A 345 -21.36 -31.12 3.75
N ILE A 346 -20.55 -31.39 4.77
CA ILE A 346 -20.00 -30.38 5.67
C ILE A 346 -18.60 -30.07 5.15
N VAL A 347 -18.34 -28.82 4.78
CA VAL A 347 -17.07 -28.36 4.21
C VAL A 347 -16.42 -27.43 5.21
N VAL A 348 -15.22 -27.77 5.65
CA VAL A 348 -14.42 -26.99 6.58
C VAL A 348 -13.34 -26.28 5.76
N ASP A 349 -13.62 -25.02 5.43
CA ASP A 349 -12.72 -24.16 4.66
C ASP A 349 -11.73 -23.42 5.54
N ASP A 350 -12.08 -23.11 6.80
CA ASP A 350 -11.14 -22.60 7.80
C ASP A 350 -11.74 -22.71 9.22
N VAL A 351 -11.01 -23.38 10.11
CA VAL A 351 -11.25 -23.50 11.57
C VAL A 351 -9.91 -23.42 12.34
N ALA A 352 -8.88 -22.82 11.74
CA ALA A 352 -7.55 -22.72 12.31
C ALA A 352 -7.58 -22.20 13.77
N ASP A 353 -6.72 -22.78 14.62
CA ASP A 353 -6.57 -22.47 16.05
C ASP A 353 -7.74 -22.87 16.99
N HIS A 354 -8.84 -23.46 16.49
CA HIS A 354 -10.02 -23.81 17.30
C HIS A 354 -10.66 -25.16 16.90
N SER A 355 -11.92 -25.45 17.27
CA SER A 355 -12.50 -26.81 17.18
C SER A 355 -13.83 -26.89 16.42
N LEU A 356 -14.05 -28.00 15.73
CA LEU A 356 -15.36 -28.41 15.21
C LEU A 356 -15.91 -29.55 16.05
N HIS A 357 -16.99 -29.30 16.78
CA HIS A 357 -17.70 -30.29 17.58
C HIS A 357 -18.95 -30.79 16.85
N GLN A 358 -19.08 -32.11 16.72
CA GLN A 358 -20.21 -32.76 16.08
C GLN A 358 -20.89 -33.66 17.11
N LYS A 359 -22.17 -33.39 17.42
CA LYS A 359 -22.97 -34.20 18.34
C LYS A 359 -24.31 -34.51 17.69
N ASN A 360 -24.63 -35.79 17.55
CA ASN A 360 -25.81 -36.26 16.81
C ASN A 360 -25.90 -35.64 15.40
N VAL A 361 -24.78 -35.65 14.67
CA VAL A 361 -24.66 -35.10 13.32
C VAL A 361 -24.68 -36.21 12.29
N THR A 362 -25.44 -36.04 11.20
CA THR A 362 -25.45 -37.00 10.08
C THR A 362 -25.18 -36.28 8.76
N ALA A 363 -24.25 -36.81 7.96
CA ALA A 363 -23.89 -36.28 6.63
C ALA A 363 -23.29 -37.36 5.72
N GLU A 364 -23.33 -37.14 4.40
CA GLU A 364 -22.65 -38.02 3.44
C GLU A 364 -21.13 -37.80 3.49
N GLU A 365 -20.70 -36.53 3.58
CA GLU A 365 -19.28 -36.18 3.57
C GLU A 365 -18.98 -35.08 4.59
N LEU A 366 -17.84 -35.21 5.28
CA LEU A 366 -17.15 -34.11 5.95
C LEU A 366 -15.83 -33.88 5.22
N LYS A 367 -15.72 -32.78 4.49
CA LYS A 367 -14.53 -32.41 3.73
C LYS A 367 -13.77 -31.32 4.47
N VAL A 368 -12.50 -31.56 4.74
CA VAL A 368 -11.63 -30.62 5.44
C VAL A 368 -10.59 -30.09 4.46
N ASN A 369 -10.74 -28.82 4.08
CA ASN A 369 -9.85 -28.11 3.15
C ASN A 369 -8.72 -27.41 3.90
N ASP A 370 -9.04 -26.68 4.97
CA ASP A 370 -8.08 -26.01 5.84
C ASP A 370 -8.55 -26.06 7.31
N ALA A 371 -7.72 -26.64 8.18
CA ALA A 371 -8.01 -26.89 9.59
C ALA A 371 -6.71 -26.87 10.42
N ASN A 372 -5.82 -25.93 10.09
CA ASN A 372 -4.50 -25.79 10.67
C ASN A 372 -4.51 -25.70 12.21
N GLY A 373 -4.16 -26.78 12.90
CA GLY A 373 -4.16 -26.84 14.37
C GLY A 373 -5.51 -27.13 15.00
N ALA A 374 -6.53 -27.46 14.20
CA ALA A 374 -7.89 -27.64 14.70
C ALA A 374 -8.15 -29.03 15.28
N ASN A 375 -9.14 -29.11 16.16
CA ASN A 375 -9.65 -30.38 16.68
C ASN A 375 -11.03 -30.69 16.06
N ILE A 376 -11.12 -31.81 15.36
CA ILE A 376 -12.37 -32.33 14.78
C ILE A 376 -12.90 -33.41 15.71
N VAL A 377 -13.89 -33.04 16.51
CA VAL A 377 -14.44 -33.88 17.58
C VAL A 377 -15.77 -34.48 17.15
N ALA A 378 -15.81 -35.80 17.00
CA ALA A 378 -17.04 -36.56 16.82
C ALA A 378 -17.52 -37.10 18.17
N GLU A 379 -18.63 -36.55 18.65
CA GLU A 379 -19.31 -36.94 19.89
C GLU A 379 -20.47 -37.91 19.61
N GLU A 380 -21.16 -38.30 20.68
CA GLU A 380 -22.26 -39.27 20.66
C GLU A 380 -23.28 -39.00 19.54
N GLY A 381 -23.66 -40.07 18.83
CA GLY A 381 -24.66 -40.04 17.77
C GLY A 381 -24.19 -39.49 16.41
N THR A 382 -22.92 -39.09 16.29
CA THR A 382 -22.35 -38.65 14.99
C THR A 382 -22.24 -39.84 14.03
N LYS A 383 -22.69 -39.67 12.78
CA LYS A 383 -22.57 -40.66 11.69
C LYS A 383 -22.30 -39.97 10.36
N ILE A 384 -21.07 -40.01 9.91
CA ILE A 384 -20.59 -39.43 8.65
C ILE A 384 -20.03 -40.56 7.80
N LYS A 385 -20.47 -40.70 6.54
CA LYS A 385 -19.96 -41.80 5.70
C LYS A 385 -18.49 -41.62 5.35
N THR A 386 -18.10 -40.44 4.89
CA THR A 386 -16.71 -40.17 4.50
C THR A 386 -16.20 -38.89 5.14
N LEU A 387 -15.12 -38.99 5.90
CA LEU A 387 -14.28 -37.86 6.30
C LEU A 387 -13.11 -37.76 5.31
N ASN A 388 -13.02 -36.67 4.56
CA ASN A 388 -12.00 -36.45 3.55
C ASN A 388 -11.11 -35.27 3.96
N LEU A 389 -9.87 -35.57 4.34
CA LEU A 389 -8.84 -34.59 4.61
C LEU A 389 -8.06 -34.33 3.33
N THR A 390 -8.14 -33.11 2.80
CA THR A 390 -7.43 -32.73 1.57
C THR A 390 -5.91 -32.62 1.79
N GLU A 391 -5.14 -32.47 0.71
CA GLU A 391 -3.69 -32.26 0.79
C GLU A 391 -3.29 -31.01 1.58
N THR A 392 -4.16 -29.98 1.59
CA THR A 392 -3.95 -28.69 2.24
C THR A 392 -4.35 -28.67 3.72
N ALA A 393 -5.09 -29.68 4.19
CA ALA A 393 -5.52 -29.74 5.57
C ALA A 393 -4.32 -29.98 6.52
N GLY A 394 -4.23 -29.18 7.59
CA GLY A 394 -3.17 -29.30 8.59
C GLY A 394 -1.79 -28.79 8.13
N THR A 395 -1.70 -28.05 7.01
CA THR A 395 -0.43 -27.51 6.51
C THR A 395 0.30 -26.57 7.49
N LYS A 396 -0.42 -25.95 8.44
CA LYS A 396 0.15 -25.04 9.46
C LYS A 396 0.04 -25.53 10.91
N GLY A 397 -0.19 -26.82 11.16
CA GLY A 397 -0.23 -27.37 12.52
C GLY A 397 -0.66 -28.84 12.60
N THR A 398 -0.79 -29.41 13.79
CA THR A 398 -1.31 -30.77 13.97
C THR A 398 -2.84 -30.78 13.83
N LEU A 399 -3.39 -31.60 12.93
CA LEU A 399 -4.83 -31.83 12.88
C LEU A 399 -5.20 -32.98 13.79
N ILE A 400 -6.10 -32.75 14.76
CA ILE A 400 -6.53 -33.79 15.70
C ILE A 400 -7.92 -34.29 15.29
N LEU A 401 -8.04 -35.60 15.05
CA LEU A 401 -9.31 -36.29 14.86
C LEU A 401 -9.66 -37.05 16.14
N ASP A 402 -10.61 -36.54 16.92
CA ASP A 402 -11.06 -37.14 18.18
C ASP A 402 -12.43 -37.83 17.99
N SER A 403 -12.41 -39.15 17.82
CA SER A 403 -13.61 -39.98 17.63
C SER A 403 -14.05 -40.60 18.95
N LYS A 404 -14.98 -39.96 19.66
CA LYS A 404 -15.56 -40.47 20.91
C LYS A 404 -16.64 -41.55 20.68
N GLU A 405 -17.23 -41.57 19.48
CA GLU A 405 -18.29 -42.51 19.09
C GLU A 405 -17.75 -43.57 18.13
N LYS A 406 -18.01 -44.86 18.42
CA LYS A 406 -17.55 -45.96 17.57
C LYS A 406 -18.29 -45.95 16.23
N GLY A 407 -17.53 -45.80 15.15
CA GLY A 407 -18.11 -45.74 13.80
C GLY A 407 -18.73 -44.38 13.47
N ALA A 408 -18.26 -43.31 14.14
CA ALA A 408 -18.61 -41.94 13.76
C ALA A 408 -18.31 -41.65 12.29
N TYR A 409 -17.24 -42.27 11.76
CA TYR A 409 -16.85 -42.23 10.36
C TYR A 409 -16.82 -43.65 9.79
N GLU A 410 -17.46 -43.89 8.64
CA GLU A 410 -17.30 -45.18 7.94
C GLU A 410 -15.92 -45.27 7.26
N VAL A 411 -15.52 -44.18 6.57
CA VAL A 411 -14.21 -44.03 5.91
C VAL A 411 -13.56 -42.71 6.32
N VAL A 412 -12.27 -42.74 6.65
CA VAL A 412 -11.41 -41.57 6.84
C VAL A 412 -10.32 -41.60 5.78
N SER A 413 -10.33 -40.64 4.86
CA SER A 413 -9.32 -40.48 3.81
C SER A 413 -8.37 -39.35 4.18
N ILE A 414 -7.08 -39.68 4.31
CA ILE A 414 -6.02 -38.76 4.75
C ILE A 414 -5.15 -38.40 3.54
N GLY A 415 -5.41 -37.24 2.94
CA GLY A 415 -4.62 -36.66 1.85
C GLY A 415 -3.50 -35.71 2.30
N THR A 416 -3.45 -35.33 3.57
CA THR A 416 -2.57 -34.28 4.11
C THR A 416 -1.08 -34.57 3.88
N LYS A 417 -0.30 -33.61 3.37
CA LYS A 417 1.16 -33.76 3.26
C LYS A 417 1.84 -33.44 4.58
N GLY A 418 2.78 -34.27 5.03
CA GLY A 418 3.54 -34.05 6.27
C GLY A 418 4.88 -33.37 6.01
N SER A 419 4.99 -32.10 6.36
CA SER A 419 6.23 -31.29 6.30
C SER A 419 6.15 -30.17 7.33
N GLU A 420 7.24 -29.82 8.01
CA GLU A 420 7.23 -28.68 8.97
C GLU A 420 6.66 -27.41 8.30
N PRO A 421 5.69 -26.72 8.94
CA PRO A 421 5.21 -26.86 10.32
C PRO A 421 4.08 -27.90 10.55
N SER A 422 3.60 -28.59 9.52
CA SER A 422 2.63 -29.69 9.62
C SER A 422 3.25 -30.91 10.31
N LYS A 423 2.73 -31.25 11.50
CA LYS A 423 3.05 -32.49 12.23
C LYS A 423 2.15 -33.66 11.80
N GLY A 424 1.35 -33.49 10.73
CA GLY A 424 0.43 -34.49 10.22
C GLY A 424 -0.90 -34.58 11.00
N VAL A 425 -1.50 -35.78 10.98
CA VAL A 425 -2.80 -36.08 11.56
C VAL A 425 -2.65 -36.93 12.82
N GLU A 426 -3.27 -36.52 13.93
CA GLU A 426 -3.38 -37.29 15.16
C GLU A 426 -4.76 -37.98 15.25
N LEU A 427 -4.76 -39.31 15.37
CA LEU A 427 -5.96 -40.12 15.61
C LEU A 427 -6.12 -40.40 17.10
N LYS A 428 -7.24 -39.94 17.65
CA LYS A 428 -7.61 -40.11 19.07
C LYS A 428 -9.00 -40.75 19.20
N GLY A 429 -9.15 -41.75 20.06
CA GLY A 429 -10.44 -42.40 20.35
C GLY A 429 -10.68 -43.73 19.63
N ASP A 430 -11.93 -44.03 19.28
CA ASP A 430 -12.35 -45.35 18.74
C ASP A 430 -12.64 -45.30 17.22
N PHE A 431 -11.72 -45.87 16.44
CA PHE A 431 -11.79 -46.08 15.00
C PHE A 431 -11.99 -47.57 14.65
N SER A 432 -12.47 -48.40 15.59
CA SER A 432 -12.60 -49.86 15.38
C SER A 432 -13.64 -50.26 14.31
N ASN A 433 -14.54 -49.35 13.94
CA ASN A 433 -15.51 -49.51 12.85
C ASN A 433 -15.23 -48.58 11.65
N THR A 434 -14.05 -47.97 11.60
CA THR A 434 -13.68 -47.01 10.58
C THR A 434 -12.58 -47.58 9.69
N LYS A 435 -12.73 -47.42 8.37
CA LYS A 435 -11.65 -47.69 7.41
C LYS A 435 -10.79 -46.43 7.27
N VAL A 436 -9.51 -46.49 7.66
CA VAL A 436 -8.58 -45.38 7.50
C VAL A 436 -7.75 -45.60 6.24
N GLU A 437 -7.80 -44.66 5.30
CA GLU A 437 -7.03 -44.68 4.06
C GLU A 437 -6.05 -43.51 4.06
N VAL A 438 -4.78 -43.76 3.77
CA VAL A 438 -3.75 -42.73 3.58
C VAL A 438 -3.47 -42.61 2.10
N THR A 439 -3.88 -41.48 1.53
CA THR A 439 -3.84 -41.19 0.09
C THR A 439 -2.87 -40.06 -0.26
N GLY A 440 -2.39 -39.29 0.74
CA GLY A 440 -1.45 -38.20 0.55
C GLY A 440 0.00 -38.67 0.51
N GLU A 441 0.77 -38.23 -0.48
CA GLU A 441 2.20 -38.55 -0.53
C GLU A 441 2.97 -37.74 0.54
N GLY A 442 3.69 -38.44 1.42
CA GLY A 442 4.40 -37.85 2.57
C GLY A 442 3.54 -37.65 3.82
N SER A 443 2.31 -38.19 3.88
CA SER A 443 1.45 -38.05 5.06
C SER A 443 2.10 -38.61 6.33
N GLN A 444 1.92 -37.92 7.44
CA GLN A 444 2.30 -38.39 8.77
C GLN A 444 1.02 -38.67 9.58
N VAL A 445 0.84 -39.91 10.03
CA VAL A 445 -0.31 -40.33 10.82
C VAL A 445 0.19 -40.80 12.17
N LYS A 446 -0.24 -40.11 13.23
CA LYS A 446 0.10 -40.43 14.60
C LYS A 446 -1.12 -40.97 15.33
N ILE A 447 -0.99 -42.11 15.99
CA ILE A 447 -2.06 -42.80 16.70
C ILE A 447 -1.75 -42.66 18.18
N THR A 448 -2.59 -41.90 18.89
CA THR A 448 -2.35 -41.56 20.29
C THR A 448 -2.59 -42.75 21.22
N LYS A 449 -2.10 -42.66 22.46
CA LYS A 449 -2.40 -43.63 23.52
C LYS A 449 -3.91 -43.89 23.66
N ASP A 450 -4.27 -45.14 23.93
CA ASP A 450 -5.65 -45.63 24.11
C ASP A 450 -6.55 -45.56 22.86
N THR A 451 -6.00 -45.16 21.70
CA THR A 451 -6.71 -45.17 20.41
C THR A 451 -6.82 -46.61 19.87
N VAL A 452 -8.00 -46.97 19.37
CA VAL A 452 -8.27 -48.27 18.73
C VAL A 452 -8.44 -48.06 17.22
N VAL A 453 -7.59 -48.68 16.41
CA VAL A 453 -7.68 -48.65 14.94
C VAL A 453 -7.76 -50.06 14.39
N LYS A 454 -8.85 -50.37 13.68
CA LYS A 454 -9.03 -51.69 13.06
C LYS A 454 -8.08 -51.91 11.88
N GLU A 455 -8.05 -50.95 10.97
CA GLU A 455 -7.32 -51.10 9.72
C GLU A 455 -6.84 -49.75 9.19
N ILE A 456 -5.58 -49.70 8.74
CA ILE A 456 -5.01 -48.59 7.99
C ILE A 456 -4.58 -49.11 6.62
N GLU A 457 -5.06 -48.50 5.55
CA GLU A 457 -4.64 -48.75 4.17
C GLU A 457 -3.71 -47.62 3.71
N ALA A 458 -2.42 -47.92 3.56
CA ALA A 458 -1.40 -46.96 3.11
C ALA A 458 -1.18 -47.09 1.60
N LYS A 459 -1.68 -46.13 0.82
CA LYS A 459 -1.62 -46.13 -0.65
C LYS A 459 -0.43 -45.35 -1.21
N THR A 460 0.15 -44.46 -0.41
CA THR A 460 1.25 -43.57 -0.80
C THR A 460 2.40 -43.64 0.21
N ALA A 461 3.51 -42.94 -0.08
CA ALA A 461 4.60 -42.79 0.90
C ALA A 461 4.06 -42.14 2.18
N THR A 462 4.28 -42.76 3.34
CA THR A 462 3.70 -42.30 4.61
C THR A 462 4.53 -42.74 5.81
N LYS A 463 4.39 -42.00 6.91
CA LYS A 463 4.90 -42.38 8.23
C LYS A 463 3.72 -42.66 9.16
N ILE A 464 3.67 -43.87 9.71
CA ILE A 464 2.67 -44.28 10.71
C ILE A 464 3.38 -44.41 12.05
N GLU A 465 2.98 -43.60 13.02
CA GLU A 465 3.56 -43.56 14.37
C GLU A 465 2.50 -43.92 15.42
N ALA A 466 2.73 -44.98 16.17
CA ALA A 466 1.81 -45.47 17.20
C ALA A 466 2.38 -45.26 18.61
N GLU A 467 1.70 -44.48 19.44
CA GLU A 467 2.10 -44.27 20.83
C GLU A 467 1.90 -45.54 21.68
N GLN A 468 2.66 -45.65 22.77
CA GLN A 468 2.57 -46.78 23.69
C GLN A 468 1.14 -46.88 24.28
N GLY A 469 0.53 -48.06 24.13
CA GLY A 469 -0.84 -48.31 24.59
C GLY A 469 -1.92 -48.11 23.53
N SER A 470 -1.57 -47.70 22.30
CA SER A 470 -2.47 -47.77 21.15
C SER A 470 -2.74 -49.22 20.71
N LYS A 471 -3.88 -49.46 20.05
CA LYS A 471 -4.30 -50.78 19.55
C LYS A 471 -4.57 -50.74 18.05
N VAL A 472 -3.57 -51.06 17.25
CA VAL A 472 -3.66 -51.14 15.79
C VAL A 472 -3.71 -52.61 15.37
N GLN A 473 -4.78 -53.06 14.71
CA GLN A 473 -4.95 -54.48 14.36
C GLN A 473 -4.34 -54.85 13.00
N ALA A 474 -4.53 -54.02 11.97
CA ALA A 474 -4.04 -54.29 10.62
C ALA A 474 -3.50 -53.04 9.92
N ILE A 475 -2.41 -53.22 9.16
CA ILE A 475 -1.87 -52.20 8.26
C ILE A 475 -1.68 -52.85 6.88
N ASN A 476 -2.41 -52.37 5.88
CA ASN A 476 -2.34 -52.86 4.51
C ASN A 476 -1.51 -51.89 3.66
N LEU A 477 -0.40 -52.38 3.10
CA LEU A 477 0.51 -51.58 2.28
C LEU A 477 0.18 -51.79 0.80
N VAL A 478 -0.36 -50.75 0.18
CA VAL A 478 -0.88 -50.77 -1.21
C VAL A 478 -0.23 -49.62 -2.00
N ALA A 479 1.09 -49.52 -1.96
CA ALA A 479 1.82 -48.41 -2.59
C ALA A 479 1.50 -48.30 -4.09
N GLU A 480 0.97 -47.16 -4.51
CA GLU A 480 0.54 -46.92 -5.89
C GLU A 480 1.73 -46.75 -6.85
N LYS A 481 2.89 -46.30 -6.35
CA LYS A 481 4.12 -46.08 -7.14
C LYS A 481 5.31 -46.85 -6.56
N ALA A 482 6.14 -47.42 -7.43
CA ALA A 482 7.39 -48.07 -7.04
C ALA A 482 8.36 -47.09 -6.36
N GLY A 483 8.99 -47.53 -5.26
CA GLY A 483 9.93 -46.75 -4.47
C GLY A 483 9.32 -45.95 -3.31
N GLN A 484 7.99 -45.95 -3.13
CA GLN A 484 7.34 -45.19 -2.07
C GLN A 484 7.74 -45.70 -0.68
N LYS A 485 8.37 -44.83 0.12
CA LYS A 485 8.81 -45.17 1.48
C LYS A 485 7.63 -45.19 2.44
N ILE A 486 7.42 -46.32 3.12
CA ILE A 486 6.48 -46.46 4.22
C ILE A 486 7.26 -46.73 5.50
N GLU A 487 7.18 -45.80 6.45
CA GLU A 487 7.87 -45.88 7.73
C GLU A 487 6.91 -46.22 8.86
N LEU A 488 7.19 -47.30 9.58
CA LEU A 488 6.44 -47.75 10.75
C LEU A 488 7.22 -47.43 12.03
N LYS A 489 6.59 -46.75 12.98
CA LYS A 489 7.22 -46.33 14.24
C LYS A 489 6.32 -46.58 15.44
N GLY A 490 6.90 -47.04 16.56
CA GLY A 490 6.24 -47.13 17.87
C GLY A 490 5.62 -48.49 18.24
N ASP A 491 4.53 -48.49 19.02
CA ASP A 491 3.90 -49.70 19.59
C ASP A 491 2.89 -50.32 18.61
N LEU A 492 3.36 -51.21 17.74
CA LEU A 492 2.56 -51.95 16.74
C LEU A 492 2.50 -53.45 17.09
N LYS A 493 2.60 -53.81 18.37
CA LYS A 493 2.66 -55.21 18.85
C LYS A 493 1.40 -56.04 18.60
N GLU A 494 0.29 -55.40 18.23
CA GLU A 494 -0.95 -56.06 17.84
C GLU A 494 -1.17 -56.08 16.32
N ALA A 495 -0.36 -55.34 15.56
CA ALA A 495 -0.60 -55.07 14.15
C ALA A 495 -0.05 -56.16 13.22
N THR A 496 -0.91 -56.71 12.37
CA THR A 496 -0.49 -57.50 11.21
C THR A 496 -0.32 -56.55 10.01
N VAL A 497 0.92 -56.41 9.54
CA VAL A 497 1.26 -55.63 8.34
C VAL A 497 1.23 -56.56 7.12
N THR A 498 0.35 -56.28 6.17
CA THR A 498 0.21 -57.06 4.93
C THR A 498 0.68 -56.24 3.73
N VAL A 499 1.67 -56.76 3.00
CA VAL A 499 2.22 -56.13 1.79
C VAL A 499 1.43 -56.62 0.57
N LYS A 500 0.63 -55.74 -0.03
CA LYS A 500 -0.29 -56.07 -1.14
C LYS A 500 0.31 -55.87 -2.53
N ASN A 501 1.44 -55.17 -2.65
CA ASN A 501 2.21 -55.04 -3.89
C ASN A 501 3.71 -54.80 -3.59
N ALA A 502 4.57 -54.95 -4.60
CA ALA A 502 6.02 -54.82 -4.45
C ALA A 502 6.57 -53.39 -4.63
N ASN A 503 5.69 -52.38 -4.53
CA ASN A 503 6.03 -51.00 -4.86
C ASN A 503 6.63 -50.23 -3.66
N ALA A 504 6.32 -50.63 -2.42
CA ALA A 504 6.77 -49.92 -1.22
C ALA A 504 8.19 -50.28 -0.78
N GLN A 505 8.95 -49.27 -0.34
CA GLN A 505 10.13 -49.45 0.51
C GLN A 505 9.68 -49.43 1.97
N ILE A 506 9.77 -50.57 2.66
CA ILE A 506 9.23 -50.73 4.02
C ILE A 506 10.35 -50.54 5.03
N VAL A 507 10.18 -49.58 5.95
CA VAL A 507 11.14 -49.30 7.02
C VAL A 507 10.47 -49.41 8.38
N VAL A 508 10.97 -50.30 9.23
CA VAL A 508 10.61 -50.37 10.64
C VAL A 508 11.63 -49.55 11.43
N ALA A 509 11.18 -48.49 12.10
CA ALA A 509 12.03 -47.55 12.83
C ALA A 509 12.61 -48.17 14.11
N LYS A 510 13.58 -47.48 14.72
CA LYS A 510 14.15 -47.87 16.02
C LYS A 510 13.06 -47.87 17.10
N ASP A 511 13.22 -48.74 18.10
CA ASP A 511 12.33 -48.81 19.28
C ASP A 511 10.85 -49.11 18.92
N THR A 512 10.65 -49.74 17.75
CA THR A 512 9.34 -50.13 17.21
C THR A 512 9.14 -51.64 17.37
N VAL A 513 7.94 -52.07 17.75
CA VAL A 513 7.58 -53.49 17.86
C VAL A 513 6.42 -53.78 16.90
N VAL A 514 6.58 -54.74 15.99
CA VAL A 514 5.54 -55.17 15.04
C VAL A 514 5.23 -56.65 15.26
N LYS A 515 3.95 -57.02 15.35
CA LYS A 515 3.52 -58.42 15.55
C LYS A 515 3.88 -59.32 14.37
N GLU A 516 3.45 -58.93 13.16
CA GLU A 516 3.64 -59.75 11.97
C GLU A 516 3.82 -58.85 10.75
N ILE A 517 4.80 -59.15 9.89
CA ILE A 517 4.87 -58.60 8.54
C ILE A 517 4.79 -59.75 7.54
N LYS A 518 3.77 -59.73 6.67
CA LYS A 518 3.55 -60.79 5.68
C LYS A 518 3.36 -60.26 4.27
N LYS A 519 3.86 -61.02 3.29
CA LYS A 519 3.57 -60.83 1.88
C LYS A 519 2.19 -61.42 1.55
N ASP A 520 1.36 -60.66 0.86
CA ASP A 520 0.09 -61.18 0.34
C ASP A 520 0.35 -62.22 -0.76
N SER A 521 -0.50 -63.26 -0.84
CA SER A 521 -0.37 -64.34 -1.82
C SER A 521 -0.41 -63.87 -3.28
N SER A 522 -0.99 -62.70 -3.55
CA SER A 522 -1.08 -62.10 -4.88
C SER A 522 0.22 -61.44 -5.36
N VAL A 523 1.23 -61.25 -4.48
CA VAL A 523 2.45 -60.50 -4.81
C VAL A 523 3.57 -61.39 -5.36
N THR A 524 3.94 -61.16 -6.63
CA THR A 524 5.08 -61.80 -7.31
C THR A 524 6.40 -61.08 -6.99
N GLY A 525 7.48 -61.84 -6.76
CA GLY A 525 8.81 -61.29 -6.42
C GLY A 525 9.14 -61.33 -4.92
N SER A 526 10.35 -60.87 -4.59
CA SER A 526 10.84 -60.73 -3.21
C SER A 526 10.50 -59.34 -2.65
N ILE A 527 10.04 -59.28 -1.40
CA ILE A 527 9.81 -58.04 -0.68
C ILE A 527 10.92 -57.87 0.35
N GLU A 528 11.62 -56.74 0.31
CA GLU A 528 12.64 -56.39 1.29
C GLU A 528 12.08 -55.44 2.34
N VAL A 529 12.37 -55.72 3.61
CA VAL A 529 11.99 -54.88 4.76
C VAL A 529 13.25 -54.46 5.49
N THR A 530 13.52 -53.16 5.56
CA THR A 530 14.60 -52.62 6.39
C THR A 530 14.14 -52.54 7.85
N ASN A 531 14.76 -53.33 8.73
CA ASN A 531 14.35 -53.41 10.13
C ASN A 531 15.39 -52.80 11.08
N ASN A 532 15.00 -51.73 11.75
CA ASN A 532 15.75 -51.13 12.87
C ASN A 532 15.08 -51.37 14.24
N GLY A 533 13.96 -52.10 14.28
CA GLY A 533 13.18 -52.43 15.48
C GLY A 533 13.03 -53.93 15.70
N THR A 534 11.92 -54.35 16.31
CA THR A 534 11.59 -55.75 16.59
C THR A 534 10.39 -56.21 15.76
N ILE A 535 10.59 -57.16 14.86
CA ILE A 535 9.52 -57.86 14.12
C ILE A 535 9.36 -59.24 14.75
N GLN A 536 8.21 -59.56 15.33
CA GLN A 536 8.01 -60.84 16.03
C GLN A 536 7.83 -62.02 15.06
N THR A 537 7.20 -61.80 13.90
CA THR A 537 6.99 -62.83 12.88
C THR A 537 7.08 -62.20 11.48
N SER A 538 7.78 -62.86 10.55
CA SER A 538 7.83 -62.47 9.15
C SER A 538 7.52 -63.65 8.23
N THR A 539 6.62 -63.44 7.26
CA THR A 539 6.14 -64.50 6.37
C THR A 539 6.24 -64.06 4.91
N GLY A 540 7.10 -64.71 4.12
CA GLY A 540 7.25 -64.43 2.68
C GLY A 540 7.92 -63.10 2.33
N VAL A 541 8.60 -62.46 3.30
CA VAL A 541 9.39 -61.22 3.14
C VAL A 541 10.83 -61.45 3.60
N THR A 542 11.79 -60.75 2.99
CA THR A 542 13.20 -60.74 3.38
C THR A 542 13.45 -59.58 4.34
N VAL A 543 13.84 -59.87 5.58
CA VAL A 543 14.14 -58.85 6.59
C VAL A 543 15.63 -58.54 6.59
N ILE A 544 15.97 -57.26 6.43
CA ILE A 544 17.35 -56.74 6.47
C ILE A 544 17.54 -56.04 7.81
N ASN A 545 18.24 -56.71 8.74
CA ASN A 545 18.54 -56.15 10.06
C ASN A 545 19.74 -55.19 10.01
N LYS A 546 19.82 -54.29 10.99
CA LYS A 546 20.84 -53.23 11.15
C LYS A 546 22.30 -53.71 11.07
N ASP A 547 22.55 -55.00 11.28
CA ASP A 547 23.88 -55.61 11.30
C ASP A 547 24.29 -56.16 9.91
N GLY A 548 23.45 -55.99 8.88
CA GLY A 548 23.67 -56.54 7.53
C GLY A 548 23.37 -58.04 7.39
N GLY A 549 22.95 -58.72 8.47
CA GLY A 549 22.55 -60.12 8.44
C GLY A 549 21.23 -60.32 7.69
N LYS A 550 21.28 -61.08 6.58
CA LYS A 550 20.10 -61.55 5.83
C LYS A 550 19.64 -62.90 6.40
N THR A 551 18.37 -63.04 6.76
CA THR A 551 17.75 -64.34 7.07
C THR A 551 16.80 -64.73 5.93
N GLY A 552 17.15 -65.78 5.18
CA GLY A 552 16.35 -66.32 4.07
C GLY A 552 17.01 -67.53 3.39
N SER A 553 16.25 -68.61 3.20
CA SER A 553 16.66 -69.99 2.87
C SER A 553 16.82 -70.29 1.36
N GLY A 554 18.01 -70.78 0.98
CA GLY A 554 18.38 -71.91 0.08
C GLY A 554 17.73 -72.20 -1.29
N GLY A 555 18.59 -72.41 -2.31
CA GLY A 555 18.34 -73.22 -3.53
C GLY A 555 19.39 -73.07 -4.66
N THR A 556 20.02 -74.17 -5.09
CA THR A 556 21.14 -74.35 -6.08
C THR A 556 20.72 -75.06 -7.38
N THR A 557 21.43 -74.84 -8.53
CA THR A 557 22.25 -75.82 -9.34
C THR A 557 22.58 -75.34 -10.80
N ASP A 558 23.89 -75.40 -11.18
CA ASP A 558 24.60 -75.83 -12.44
C ASP A 558 23.93 -75.84 -13.85
N ASN A 559 24.58 -75.71 -15.05
CA ASN A 559 25.97 -75.84 -15.52
C ASN A 559 26.21 -75.32 -16.99
N SER A 560 27.48 -75.06 -17.34
CA SER A 560 28.19 -75.25 -18.64
C SER A 560 28.19 -74.23 -19.83
N GLY A 561 29.39 -73.68 -20.15
CA GLY A 561 30.14 -73.93 -21.41
C GLY A 561 30.16 -72.92 -22.60
N GLY A 562 31.30 -72.24 -22.85
CA GLY A 562 31.96 -72.23 -24.17
C GLY A 562 32.08 -70.95 -25.05
N THR A 563 33.32 -70.46 -25.19
CA THR A 563 34.02 -69.88 -26.39
C THR A 563 33.91 -68.38 -26.77
N VAL A 564 35.08 -67.81 -27.04
CA VAL A 564 35.41 -66.40 -27.34
C VAL A 564 35.30 -66.08 -28.85
N VAL A 565 34.69 -64.93 -29.17
CA VAL A 565 34.84 -64.17 -30.44
C VAL A 565 34.88 -62.68 -30.05
N ILE A 566 35.87 -61.93 -30.55
CA ILE A 566 36.00 -60.48 -30.28
C ILE A 566 34.93 -59.71 -31.09
N PRO A 567 33.99 -58.98 -30.48
CA PRO A 567 33.01 -58.18 -31.20
C PRO A 567 33.44 -56.71 -31.34
N PRO A 568 32.80 -55.93 -32.23
CA PRO A 568 32.87 -54.46 -32.20
C PRO A 568 32.47 -53.97 -30.81
N ASP A 569 32.86 -52.76 -30.43
CA ASP A 569 32.44 -52.16 -29.17
C ASP A 569 30.91 -52.06 -29.13
N THR A 570 30.27 -53.08 -28.54
CA THR A 570 28.83 -53.18 -28.30
C THR A 570 28.50 -52.72 -26.88
N THR A 571 29.51 -52.25 -26.15
CA THR A 571 29.37 -51.87 -24.74
C THR A 571 28.90 -50.44 -24.70
N ALA A 572 27.68 -50.23 -24.19
CA ALA A 572 27.17 -48.88 -24.02
C ALA A 572 27.98 -48.14 -22.94
N PRO A 573 28.21 -46.82 -23.12
CA PRO A 573 28.92 -46.03 -22.12
C PRO A 573 28.11 -45.93 -20.82
N THR A 574 28.77 -45.61 -19.72
CA THR A 574 28.13 -45.29 -18.44
C THR A 574 28.18 -43.79 -18.19
N VAL A 575 27.07 -43.25 -17.67
CA VAL A 575 26.94 -41.85 -17.27
C VAL A 575 26.42 -41.80 -15.84
N SER A 576 27.03 -40.93 -15.02
CA SER A 576 26.66 -40.73 -13.62
C SER A 576 26.39 -39.26 -13.35
N LEU A 577 25.39 -39.00 -12.51
CA LEU A 577 25.04 -37.67 -12.04
C LEU A 577 26.03 -37.26 -10.94
N VAL A 578 26.63 -36.08 -11.06
CA VAL A 578 27.51 -35.49 -10.05
C VAL A 578 26.77 -34.40 -9.26
N SER A 579 25.92 -33.63 -9.94
CA SER A 579 24.99 -32.70 -9.30
C SER A 579 23.85 -33.46 -8.58
N GLY A 580 23.11 -32.80 -7.69
CA GLY A 580 21.91 -33.38 -7.07
C GLY A 580 20.83 -33.73 -8.08
N ASN A 581 19.84 -34.53 -7.65
CA ASN A 581 18.71 -34.94 -8.48
C ASN A 581 17.56 -33.90 -8.50
N GLN A 582 17.67 -32.80 -7.76
CA GLN A 582 16.85 -31.60 -7.92
C GLN A 582 17.72 -30.46 -8.40
N ILE A 583 17.34 -29.84 -9.50
CA ILE A 583 18.08 -28.77 -10.16
C ILE A 583 17.07 -27.65 -10.48
N THR A 584 17.38 -26.42 -10.11
CA THR A 584 16.54 -25.28 -10.47
C THR A 584 16.71 -24.99 -11.96
N LEU A 585 15.62 -24.70 -12.67
CA LEU A 585 15.69 -24.22 -14.05
C LEU A 585 16.65 -23.03 -14.15
N GLY A 586 17.65 -23.14 -15.04
CA GLY A 586 18.70 -22.13 -15.22
C GLY A 586 20.10 -22.62 -14.79
N ASP A 587 20.18 -23.59 -13.87
CA ASP A 587 21.44 -24.20 -13.43
C ASP A 587 21.92 -25.31 -14.38
N ASP A 588 23.23 -25.54 -14.43
CA ASP A 588 23.82 -26.65 -15.19
C ASP A 588 23.72 -27.97 -14.42
N ILE A 589 23.34 -29.03 -15.10
CA ILE A 589 23.51 -30.41 -14.60
C ILE A 589 24.96 -30.82 -14.80
N VAL A 590 25.57 -31.40 -13.78
CA VAL A 590 26.94 -31.92 -13.86
C VAL A 590 26.91 -33.44 -13.91
N VAL A 591 27.52 -34.03 -14.94
CA VAL A 591 27.63 -35.48 -15.13
C VAL A 591 29.05 -35.92 -15.42
N ARG A 592 29.34 -37.21 -15.25
CA ARG A 592 30.58 -37.86 -15.71
C ARG A 592 30.24 -39.02 -16.64
N MET A 593 31.03 -39.18 -17.68
CA MET A 593 30.92 -40.29 -18.63
C MET A 593 32.26 -41.04 -18.70
N ASN A 594 32.21 -42.38 -18.75
CA ASN A 594 33.42 -43.22 -18.77
C ASN A 594 34.15 -43.25 -20.13
N GLU A 595 33.52 -42.73 -21.19
CA GLU A 595 33.97 -42.80 -22.58
C GLU A 595 33.79 -41.47 -23.31
N LEU A 596 34.48 -41.29 -24.45
CA LEU A 596 34.31 -40.11 -25.31
C LEU A 596 33.00 -40.24 -26.09
N GLY A 597 32.28 -39.13 -26.26
CA GLY A 597 30.95 -39.17 -26.86
C GLY A 597 30.13 -37.91 -26.61
N THR A 598 28.84 -38.08 -26.40
CA THR A 598 27.88 -36.99 -26.16
C THR A 598 26.87 -37.40 -25.10
N VAL A 599 26.61 -36.53 -24.13
CA VAL A 599 25.55 -36.69 -23.14
C VAL A 599 24.32 -35.89 -23.54
N TYR A 600 23.13 -36.40 -23.22
CA TYR A 600 21.83 -35.85 -23.58
C TYR A 600 20.94 -35.79 -22.34
N LEU A 601 20.40 -34.61 -22.04
CA LEU A 601 19.37 -34.41 -21.03
C LEU A 601 17.99 -34.45 -21.69
N VAL A 602 17.17 -35.43 -21.31
CA VAL A 602 15.96 -35.82 -22.03
C VAL A 602 14.78 -35.90 -21.05
N PRO A 603 13.56 -35.48 -21.43
CA PRO A 603 12.36 -35.63 -20.59
C PRO A 603 12.15 -37.09 -20.16
N SER A 604 11.80 -37.32 -18.90
CA SER A 604 11.79 -38.67 -18.29
C SER A 604 10.74 -39.61 -18.88
N ASN A 605 9.73 -39.05 -19.55
CA ASN A 605 8.65 -39.72 -20.27
C ASN A 605 9.06 -40.18 -21.68
N GLU A 606 10.17 -39.66 -22.21
CA GLU A 606 10.74 -40.10 -23.48
C GLU A 606 11.68 -41.29 -23.24
N THR A 607 11.62 -42.29 -24.13
CA THR A 607 12.44 -43.52 -24.04
C THR A 607 13.22 -43.77 -25.33
N PRO A 608 14.17 -42.88 -25.68
CA PRO A 608 14.91 -42.99 -26.93
C PRO A 608 15.82 -44.23 -26.92
N SER A 609 15.74 -45.04 -27.97
CA SER A 609 16.48 -46.31 -28.10
C SER A 609 17.73 -46.23 -28.99
N ASN A 610 17.97 -45.08 -29.64
CA ASN A 610 19.13 -44.87 -30.52
C ASN A 610 19.50 -43.38 -30.63
N LYS A 611 20.69 -43.11 -31.18
CA LYS A 611 21.22 -41.74 -31.38
C LYS A 611 20.31 -40.84 -32.22
N SER A 612 19.61 -41.37 -33.23
CA SER A 612 18.72 -40.59 -34.08
C SER A 612 17.50 -40.05 -33.33
N ALA A 613 16.94 -40.83 -32.40
CA ALA A 613 15.83 -40.41 -31.55
C ALA A 613 16.27 -39.29 -30.57
N LEU A 614 17.47 -39.41 -30.00
CA LEU A 614 18.06 -38.38 -29.13
C LEU A 614 18.27 -37.05 -29.89
N GLU A 615 18.85 -37.11 -31.08
CA GLU A 615 19.09 -35.92 -31.91
C GLU A 615 17.79 -35.24 -32.36
N THR A 616 16.72 -36.01 -32.57
CA THR A 616 15.38 -35.48 -32.89
C THR A 616 14.80 -34.69 -31.72
N LEU A 617 14.93 -35.20 -30.49
CA LEU A 617 14.46 -34.51 -29.28
C LEU A 617 15.21 -33.19 -29.04
N VAL A 618 16.51 -33.15 -29.33
CA VAL A 618 17.32 -31.93 -29.26
C VAL A 618 16.87 -30.93 -30.33
N THR A 619 16.65 -31.37 -31.56
CA THR A 619 16.20 -30.52 -32.69
C THR A 619 14.81 -29.92 -32.43
N ASN A 620 13.93 -30.67 -31.77
CA ASN A 620 12.59 -30.22 -31.38
C ASN A 620 12.58 -29.32 -30.14
N GLY A 621 13.74 -29.04 -29.54
CA GLY A 621 13.88 -28.19 -28.35
C GLY A 621 13.56 -28.87 -27.01
N ASN A 622 13.13 -30.14 -27.03
CA ASN A 622 12.70 -30.89 -25.84
C ASN A 622 13.87 -31.48 -25.03
N ALA A 623 15.08 -31.56 -25.61
CA ALA A 623 16.28 -32.08 -24.95
C ALA A 623 17.48 -31.13 -25.12
N ARG A 624 18.54 -31.37 -24.34
CA ARG A 624 19.83 -30.66 -24.43
C ARG A 624 20.97 -31.67 -24.55
N LYS A 625 22.09 -31.28 -25.16
CA LYS A 625 23.27 -32.15 -25.31
C LYS A 625 24.58 -31.43 -25.04
N ALA A 626 25.59 -32.16 -24.59
CA ALA A 626 26.95 -31.68 -24.40
C ALA A 626 27.98 -32.72 -24.89
N ALA A 627 29.03 -32.25 -25.58
CA ALA A 627 30.10 -33.12 -26.05
C ALA A 627 31.07 -33.47 -24.90
N VAL A 628 31.55 -34.71 -24.88
CA VAL A 628 32.52 -35.21 -23.89
C VAL A 628 33.90 -35.18 -24.51
N SER A 629 34.71 -34.19 -24.12
CA SER A 629 36.09 -34.01 -24.61
C SER A 629 37.14 -34.75 -23.77
N ALA A 630 36.79 -35.18 -22.55
CA ALA A 630 37.66 -35.96 -21.67
C ALA A 630 36.83 -36.89 -20.76
N ILE A 631 37.21 -38.17 -20.69
CA ILE A 631 36.50 -39.19 -19.91
C ILE A 631 36.64 -38.92 -18.40
N ASN A 632 35.63 -39.31 -17.62
CA ASN A 632 35.57 -39.19 -16.16
C ASN A 632 35.81 -37.78 -15.60
N THR A 633 35.58 -36.74 -16.41
CA THR A 633 35.62 -35.33 -16.01
C THR A 633 34.22 -34.75 -15.92
N ASP A 634 34.06 -33.67 -15.14
CA ASP A 634 32.77 -32.99 -14.94
C ASP A 634 32.32 -32.34 -16.26
N ILE A 635 31.21 -32.82 -16.80
CA ILE A 635 30.57 -32.32 -18.01
C ILE A 635 29.32 -31.56 -17.60
N LYS A 636 29.21 -30.30 -18.02
CA LYS A 636 28.06 -29.44 -17.75
C LYS A 636 27.05 -29.51 -18.89
N ILE A 637 25.79 -29.77 -18.54
CA ILE A 637 24.65 -29.74 -19.45
C ILE A 637 23.71 -28.62 -19.01
N SER A 638 23.58 -27.58 -19.82
CA SER A 638 22.68 -26.45 -19.52
C SER A 638 21.22 -26.88 -19.54
N THR A 639 20.45 -26.43 -18.54
CA THR A 639 18.99 -26.60 -18.47
C THR A 639 18.23 -25.46 -19.14
N THR A 640 18.93 -24.43 -19.64
CA THR A 640 18.32 -23.22 -20.20
C THR A 640 17.35 -23.56 -21.34
N GLY A 641 16.10 -23.08 -21.21
CA GLY A 641 15.03 -23.27 -22.18
C GLY A 641 14.32 -24.64 -22.13
N LEU A 642 14.55 -25.45 -21.10
CA LEU A 642 13.72 -26.60 -20.75
C LEU A 642 12.53 -26.19 -19.88
N THR A 643 11.53 -27.07 -19.71
CA THR A 643 10.40 -26.84 -18.79
C THR A 643 10.63 -27.53 -17.45
N SER A 644 9.97 -27.05 -16.39
CA SER A 644 9.98 -27.76 -15.10
C SER A 644 9.33 -29.13 -15.29
N GLY A 645 9.81 -30.11 -14.52
CA GLY A 645 9.43 -31.51 -14.72
C GLY A 645 10.61 -32.45 -14.52
N THR A 646 10.44 -33.70 -14.94
CA THR A 646 11.43 -34.75 -14.69
C THR A 646 12.17 -35.11 -15.97
N TYR A 647 13.48 -35.32 -15.85
CA TYR A 647 14.42 -35.60 -16.93
C TYR A 647 15.35 -36.75 -16.56
N LYS A 648 16.04 -37.29 -17.55
CA LYS A 648 17.10 -38.31 -17.40
C LYS A 648 18.26 -37.96 -18.31
N VAL A 649 19.47 -38.36 -17.94
CA VAL A 649 20.65 -38.19 -18.79
C VAL A 649 20.99 -39.50 -19.49
N TYR A 650 21.15 -39.45 -20.80
CA TYR A 650 21.65 -40.53 -21.65
C TYR A 650 23.06 -40.17 -22.15
N ALA A 651 23.92 -41.15 -22.35
CA ALA A 651 25.20 -40.99 -23.02
C ALA A 651 25.21 -41.79 -24.32
N VAL A 652 25.92 -41.26 -25.32
CA VAL A 652 26.18 -41.95 -26.58
C VAL A 652 27.67 -41.87 -26.88
N ASP A 653 28.31 -43.01 -27.08
CA ASP A 653 29.73 -43.08 -27.42
C ASP A 653 30.00 -42.70 -28.90
N ILE A 654 31.26 -42.78 -29.31
CA ILE A 654 31.69 -42.53 -30.70
C ILE A 654 31.22 -43.63 -31.67
N ALA A 655 30.95 -44.84 -31.18
CA ALA A 655 30.45 -45.98 -31.96
C ALA A 655 28.93 -45.94 -32.16
N GLY A 656 28.21 -45.08 -31.43
CA GLY A 656 26.77 -44.89 -31.50
C GLY A 656 25.95 -45.71 -30.49
N ASN A 657 26.59 -46.38 -29.52
CA ASN A 657 25.88 -47.12 -28.47
C ASN A 657 25.29 -46.16 -27.44
N VAL A 658 24.03 -46.38 -27.04
CA VAL A 658 23.30 -45.53 -26.09
C VAL A 658 23.31 -46.17 -24.70
N SER A 659 23.68 -45.40 -23.68
CA SER A 659 23.68 -45.83 -22.28
C SER A 659 22.27 -46.12 -21.75
N ASN A 660 22.20 -46.85 -20.64
CA ASN A 660 21.06 -46.71 -19.75
C ASN A 660 20.99 -45.27 -19.21
N PRO A 661 19.78 -44.73 -18.99
CA PRO A 661 19.65 -43.40 -18.42
C PRO A 661 20.10 -43.35 -16.96
N THR A 662 20.47 -42.16 -16.49
CA THR A 662 20.65 -41.86 -15.06
C THR A 662 19.34 -41.98 -14.27
N GLU A 663 19.43 -41.84 -12.95
CA GLU A 663 18.27 -41.51 -12.11
C GLU A 663 17.56 -40.24 -12.59
N ILE A 664 16.30 -40.09 -12.19
CA ILE A 664 15.48 -38.92 -12.54
C ILE A 664 16.10 -37.66 -11.94
N VAL A 665 16.29 -36.66 -12.79
CA VAL A 665 16.58 -35.29 -12.40
C VAL A 665 15.29 -34.49 -12.47
N THR A 666 14.92 -33.82 -11.40
CA THR A 666 13.75 -32.94 -11.34
C THR A 666 14.20 -31.49 -11.54
N LEU A 667 13.67 -30.86 -12.59
CA LEU A 667 13.80 -29.43 -12.82
C LEU A 667 12.65 -28.69 -12.12
N THR A 668 12.96 -27.82 -11.17
CA THR A 668 11.96 -27.01 -10.44
C THR A 668 11.80 -25.61 -11.06
N PRO A 669 10.62 -24.96 -10.92
CA PRO A 669 10.42 -23.57 -11.35
C PRO A 669 11.43 -22.61 -10.71
N PHE A 670 11.61 -21.45 -11.34
CA PHE A 670 12.44 -20.40 -10.76
C PHE A 670 11.66 -19.69 -9.66
N GLU A 671 12.21 -19.69 -8.45
CA GLU A 671 11.67 -19.02 -7.28
C GLU A 671 12.54 -17.79 -6.96
N LEU A 672 11.88 -16.66 -6.73
CA LEU A 672 12.50 -15.41 -6.32
C LEU A 672 11.94 -14.97 -4.96
N THR A 673 12.81 -14.88 -3.96
CA THR A 673 12.51 -14.28 -2.67
C THR A 673 12.98 -12.83 -2.64
N ILE A 674 12.09 -11.92 -2.26
CA ILE A 674 12.35 -10.49 -2.10
C ILE A 674 12.07 -10.13 -0.64
N MET A 675 13.08 -9.58 0.01
CA MET A 675 12.93 -8.81 1.24
C MET A 675 12.79 -7.34 0.88
N HIS A 676 11.92 -6.60 1.56
CA HIS A 676 11.80 -5.18 1.34
C HIS A 676 11.54 -4.36 2.60
N THR A 677 12.00 -3.12 2.57
CA THR A 677 11.71 -2.05 3.52
C THR A 677 11.29 -0.79 2.77
N ASN A 678 10.58 0.08 3.46
CA ASN A 678 10.17 1.39 2.97
C ASN A 678 9.92 2.30 4.19
N ASP A 679 10.06 3.63 4.02
CA ASP A 679 9.66 4.63 5.00
C ASP A 679 10.27 4.41 6.38
N THR A 680 11.56 4.04 6.41
CA THR A 680 12.26 3.70 7.66
C THR A 680 12.53 4.94 8.51
N HIS A 681 12.58 6.12 7.88
CA HIS A 681 12.61 7.43 8.54
C HIS A 681 13.59 7.53 9.71
N ALA A 682 14.82 7.05 9.51
CA ALA A 682 15.88 7.02 10.49
C ALA A 682 15.57 6.31 11.83
N HIS A 683 14.61 5.38 11.86
CA HIS A 683 14.30 4.58 13.06
C HIS A 683 15.31 3.45 13.24
N LEU A 684 16.42 3.75 13.91
CA LEU A 684 17.53 2.81 14.13
C LEU A 684 17.47 2.05 15.45
N ASP A 685 16.54 2.34 16.36
CA ASP A 685 16.46 1.65 17.66
C ASP A 685 16.23 0.13 17.53
N ASN A 686 15.56 -0.29 16.45
CA ASN A 686 15.25 -1.68 16.16
C ASN A 686 16.16 -2.30 15.07
N ILE A 687 17.21 -1.58 14.65
CA ILE A 687 18.04 -1.99 13.51
C ILE A 687 18.73 -3.34 13.71
N ALA A 688 19.14 -3.64 14.94
CA ALA A 688 19.80 -4.90 15.26
C ALA A 688 18.87 -6.10 15.07
N ARG A 689 17.60 -5.99 15.48
CA ARG A 689 16.58 -7.03 15.22
C ARG A 689 16.25 -7.14 13.74
N ARG A 690 16.17 -6.02 13.02
CA ARG A 690 15.97 -6.03 11.57
C ARG A 690 17.09 -6.78 10.84
N ILE A 691 18.34 -6.56 11.24
CA ILE A 691 19.48 -7.28 10.66
C ILE A 691 19.41 -8.78 11.00
N THR A 692 18.98 -9.16 12.20
CA THR A 692 18.72 -10.57 12.53
C THR A 692 17.66 -11.18 11.60
N ALA A 693 16.53 -10.50 11.40
CA ALA A 693 15.47 -10.97 10.49
C ALA A 693 16.00 -11.14 9.06
N ILE A 694 16.74 -10.17 8.53
CA ILE A 694 17.38 -10.24 7.20
C ILE A 694 18.34 -11.43 7.11
N LYS A 695 19.18 -11.64 8.13
CA LYS A 695 20.12 -12.78 8.17
C LYS A 695 19.37 -14.12 8.22
N GLN A 696 18.26 -14.22 8.95
CA GLN A 696 17.43 -15.43 9.00
C GLN A 696 16.77 -15.73 7.65
N VAL A 697 16.20 -14.72 6.99
CA VAL A 697 15.61 -14.91 5.65
C VAL A 697 16.69 -15.33 4.65
N ARG A 698 17.87 -14.71 4.66
CA ARG A 698 18.99 -15.12 3.79
C ARG A 698 19.55 -16.50 4.11
N GLN A 699 19.45 -16.95 5.36
CA GLN A 699 19.84 -18.31 5.71
C GLN A 699 18.91 -19.34 5.06
N ALA A 700 17.61 -19.05 4.99
CA ALA A 700 16.62 -19.88 4.31
C ALA A 700 16.69 -19.72 2.78
N HIS A 701 16.93 -18.51 2.28
CA HIS A 701 16.94 -18.15 0.86
C HIS A 701 18.24 -17.38 0.52
N PRO A 702 19.36 -18.08 0.26
CA PRO A 702 20.68 -17.46 0.09
C PRO A 702 20.79 -16.42 -1.02
N ASN A 703 19.96 -16.55 -2.06
CA ASN A 703 19.95 -15.67 -3.24
C ASN A 703 18.78 -14.67 -3.24
N SER A 704 18.15 -14.46 -2.08
CA SER A 704 17.09 -13.45 -1.91
C SER A 704 17.60 -12.04 -2.14
N LEU A 705 16.76 -11.20 -2.77
CA LEU A 705 17.04 -9.78 -2.97
C LEU A 705 16.58 -8.98 -1.75
N LEU A 706 17.33 -7.94 -1.36
CA LEU A 706 16.91 -6.95 -0.35
C LEU A 706 16.78 -5.57 -0.98
N LEU A 707 15.56 -5.03 -1.01
CA LEU A 707 15.23 -3.77 -1.68
C LEU A 707 14.71 -2.71 -0.69
N ASP A 708 15.07 -1.45 -0.88
CA ASP A 708 14.49 -0.34 -0.12
C ASP A 708 13.70 0.62 -1.02
N ALA A 709 12.43 0.84 -0.68
CA ALA A 709 11.52 1.64 -1.47
C ALA A 709 11.52 3.13 -1.11
N GLY A 710 12.58 3.66 -0.48
CA GLY A 710 12.75 5.10 -0.23
C GLY A 710 12.26 5.57 1.13
N ASP A 711 12.52 6.86 1.43
CA ASP A 711 12.29 7.52 2.71
C ASP A 711 13.06 6.88 3.89
N VAL A 712 14.36 6.71 3.68
CA VAL A 712 15.31 6.43 4.76
C VAL A 712 15.58 7.69 5.58
N PHE A 713 15.60 8.85 4.91
CA PHE A 713 15.91 10.14 5.53
C PHE A 713 14.75 10.66 6.38
N THR A 714 15.13 11.52 7.34
CA THR A 714 14.25 12.27 8.26
C THR A 714 13.41 11.40 9.18
N GLY A 715 13.16 11.84 10.43
CA GLY A 715 12.20 11.17 11.33
C GLY A 715 12.69 11.00 12.76
N THR A 716 14.00 10.89 12.98
CA THR A 716 14.59 10.79 14.32
C THR A 716 15.88 11.61 14.45
N LEU A 717 16.37 11.70 15.70
CA LEU A 717 17.67 12.31 16.01
C LEU A 717 18.85 11.67 15.28
N TYR A 718 18.74 10.42 14.84
CA TYR A 718 19.81 9.78 14.06
C TYR A 718 20.04 10.53 12.76
N PHE A 719 18.98 10.93 12.05
CA PHE A 719 19.11 11.75 10.85
C PHE A 719 19.61 13.16 11.16
N ASN A 720 19.09 13.79 12.23
CA ASN A 720 19.52 15.14 12.62
C ASN A 720 21.02 15.22 12.91
N GLU A 721 21.58 14.19 13.57
CA GLU A 721 22.99 14.14 13.94
C GLU A 721 23.89 13.61 12.81
N PHE A 722 23.45 12.60 12.07
CA PHE A 722 24.31 11.84 11.15
C PHE A 722 23.96 12.01 9.67
N ASN A 723 22.90 12.76 9.34
CA ASN A 723 22.49 13.07 7.96
C ASN A 723 22.36 11.81 7.06
N GLY A 724 21.78 10.74 7.59
CA GLY A 724 21.55 9.48 6.89
C GLY A 724 22.75 8.51 6.86
N LEU A 725 23.94 8.95 7.29
CA LEU A 725 25.14 8.09 7.25
C LEU A 725 25.09 6.96 8.30
N ALA A 726 24.33 7.14 9.38
CA ALA A 726 24.08 6.06 10.34
C ALA A 726 23.27 4.94 9.70
N ASP A 727 22.16 5.30 9.04
CA ASP A 727 21.33 4.38 8.27
C ASP A 727 22.14 3.66 7.20
N LEU A 728 22.96 4.41 6.45
CA LEU A 728 23.78 3.85 5.39
C LEU A 728 24.74 2.77 5.86
N GLU A 729 25.35 2.91 7.04
CA GLU A 729 26.25 1.88 7.59
C GLU A 729 25.50 0.57 7.84
N PHE A 730 24.28 0.64 8.37
CA PHE A 730 23.47 -0.55 8.59
C PHE A 730 22.89 -1.12 7.30
N MET A 731 22.56 -0.30 6.30
CA MET A 731 22.16 -0.76 4.97
C MET A 731 23.33 -1.46 4.26
N ASN A 732 24.54 -0.92 4.37
CA ASN A 732 25.76 -1.56 3.86
C ASN A 732 26.04 -2.89 4.58
N LEU A 733 25.87 -2.94 5.91
CA LEU A 733 26.00 -4.17 6.70
C LEU A 733 24.94 -5.21 6.30
N ALA A 734 23.72 -4.76 6.06
CA ALA A 734 22.60 -5.57 5.58
C ALA A 734 22.70 -5.90 4.09
N LYS A 735 23.70 -5.40 3.34
CA LYS A 735 23.92 -5.71 1.92
C LYS A 735 22.66 -5.52 1.06
N TYR A 736 22.05 -4.34 1.07
CA TYR A 736 20.94 -4.04 0.15
C TYR A 736 21.37 -4.29 -1.30
N ASP A 737 20.43 -4.70 -2.15
CA ASP A 737 20.66 -4.97 -3.57
C ASP A 737 20.34 -3.77 -4.45
N ALA A 738 19.33 -2.98 -4.08
CA ALA A 738 19.00 -1.70 -4.68
C ALA A 738 18.14 -0.85 -3.73
N MET A 739 18.13 0.46 -3.98
CA MET A 739 17.25 1.42 -3.33
C MET A 739 16.68 2.39 -4.37
N THR A 740 15.42 2.79 -4.23
CA THR A 740 14.89 3.97 -4.94
C THR A 740 14.83 5.17 -4.00
N PHE A 741 14.63 6.37 -4.55
CA PHE A 741 14.49 7.58 -3.74
C PHE A 741 13.02 7.79 -3.38
N GLY A 742 12.78 8.13 -2.12
CA GLY A 742 11.57 8.80 -1.68
C GLY A 742 11.72 10.31 -1.65
N ASN A 743 10.65 11.00 -1.23
CA ASN A 743 10.67 12.46 -1.18
C ASN A 743 11.60 12.98 -0.09
N HIS A 744 11.72 12.28 1.05
CA HIS A 744 12.50 12.76 2.19
C HIS A 744 14.02 12.68 1.97
N GLU A 745 14.49 11.93 0.97
CA GLU A 745 15.90 11.96 0.54
C GLU A 745 16.35 13.36 0.10
N PHE A 746 15.41 14.23 -0.29
CA PHE A 746 15.67 15.59 -0.78
C PHE A 746 15.49 16.67 0.30
N ASP A 747 15.16 16.33 1.55
CA ASP A 747 14.81 17.33 2.58
C ASP A 747 15.93 18.33 2.87
N LYS A 748 17.18 17.85 2.83
CA LYS A 748 18.38 18.68 3.01
C LYS A 748 19.07 19.03 1.68
N GLY A 749 18.35 18.85 0.56
CA GLY A 749 18.84 19.07 -0.80
C GLY A 749 19.82 18.01 -1.32
N THR A 750 20.17 18.11 -2.59
CA THR A 750 20.94 17.08 -3.33
C THR A 750 22.37 16.90 -2.84
N ALA A 751 22.95 17.87 -2.12
CA ALA A 751 24.30 17.76 -1.58
C ALA A 751 24.40 16.72 -0.45
N THR A 752 23.43 16.67 0.46
CA THR A 752 23.38 15.65 1.52
C THR A 752 23.11 14.27 0.90
N LEU A 753 22.15 14.19 -0.03
CA LEU A 753 21.85 12.96 -0.75
C LEU A 753 23.07 12.42 -1.51
N ALA A 754 23.85 13.28 -2.17
CA ALA A 754 25.05 12.88 -2.90
C ALA A 754 26.11 12.23 -2.01
N ASN A 755 26.22 12.63 -0.74
CA ASN A 755 27.13 11.98 0.22
C ASN A 755 26.64 10.57 0.58
N PHE A 756 25.34 10.40 0.80
CA PHE A 756 24.74 9.10 1.06
C PHE A 756 24.90 8.15 -0.13
N VAL A 757 24.56 8.62 -1.34
CA VAL A 757 24.72 7.84 -2.58
C VAL A 757 26.17 7.44 -2.78
N LYS A 758 27.12 8.36 -2.59
CA LYS A 758 28.54 8.12 -2.81
C LYS A 758 29.11 6.94 -1.99
N ASP A 759 28.69 6.80 -0.74
CA ASP A 759 29.26 5.82 0.20
C ASP A 759 28.44 4.50 0.26
N ALA A 760 27.37 4.40 -0.52
CA ALA A 760 26.55 3.20 -0.60
C ALA A 760 27.27 2.03 -1.27
N LYS A 761 27.11 0.84 -0.70
CA LYS A 761 27.64 -0.44 -1.21
C LYS A 761 26.65 -1.16 -2.14
N PHE A 762 25.70 -0.40 -2.68
CA PHE A 762 24.63 -0.85 -3.57
C PHE A 762 24.28 0.27 -4.57
N PRO A 763 23.68 -0.07 -5.72
CA PRO A 763 23.20 0.91 -6.70
C PRO A 763 21.84 1.50 -6.31
N PHE A 764 21.54 2.66 -6.88
CA PHE A 764 20.22 3.29 -6.81
C PHE A 764 19.49 3.14 -8.13
N VAL A 765 18.17 2.99 -8.07
CA VAL A 765 17.28 2.96 -9.24
C VAL A 765 16.29 4.10 -9.18
N SER A 766 16.15 4.86 -10.26
CA SER A 766 15.19 5.96 -10.41
C SER A 766 15.03 6.29 -11.89
N ALA A 767 13.93 5.84 -12.49
CA ALA A 767 13.66 5.99 -13.92
C ALA A 767 13.05 7.35 -14.25
N ASN A 768 12.26 7.93 -13.34
CA ASN A 768 11.53 9.18 -13.59
C ASN A 768 12.14 10.42 -12.92
N VAL A 769 13.41 10.37 -12.50
CA VAL A 769 14.10 11.53 -11.93
C VAL A 769 15.36 11.82 -12.73
N ASP A 770 15.38 12.97 -13.40
CA ASP A 770 16.53 13.44 -14.18
C ASP A 770 17.45 14.30 -13.32
N PHE A 771 18.66 13.79 -13.06
CA PHE A 771 19.73 14.47 -12.34
C PHE A 771 20.79 15.09 -13.26
N SER A 772 20.58 15.10 -14.59
CA SER A 772 21.61 15.50 -15.57
C SER A 772 22.10 16.94 -15.40
N LYS A 773 21.27 17.81 -14.81
CA LYS A 773 21.60 19.22 -14.52
C LYS A 773 22.03 19.47 -13.08
N ASP A 774 21.74 18.55 -12.15
CA ASP A 774 22.07 18.73 -10.74
C ASP A 774 23.58 18.75 -10.51
N ALA A 775 24.06 19.75 -9.77
CA ALA A 775 25.48 19.96 -9.57
C ALA A 775 26.15 18.84 -8.74
N ASN A 776 25.41 18.16 -7.88
CA ASN A 776 25.92 17.21 -6.90
C ASN A 776 25.84 15.75 -7.38
N LEU A 777 24.77 15.41 -8.10
CA LEU A 777 24.40 14.04 -8.48
C LEU A 777 24.69 13.71 -9.95
N LYS A 778 24.84 14.70 -10.85
CA LYS A 778 25.10 14.43 -12.28
C LYS A 778 26.29 13.50 -12.55
N ALA A 779 27.32 13.52 -11.70
CA ALA A 779 28.50 12.69 -11.86
C ALA A 779 28.25 11.21 -11.52
N ARG A 780 27.09 10.92 -10.90
CA ARG A 780 26.66 9.59 -10.49
C ARG A 780 25.44 9.08 -11.24
N PHE A 781 24.80 9.96 -12.00
CA PHE A 781 23.59 9.64 -12.74
C PHE A 781 23.92 9.05 -14.11
N ASN A 782 23.31 7.90 -14.38
CA ASN A 782 23.42 7.18 -15.64
C ASN A 782 22.01 6.99 -16.19
N ASN A 783 21.64 7.78 -17.20
CA ASN A 783 20.33 7.71 -17.84
C ASN A 783 20.20 6.47 -18.74
N SER A 784 20.16 5.28 -18.14
CA SER A 784 20.10 3.99 -18.84
C SER A 784 19.78 2.82 -17.89
N VAL A 785 19.36 1.70 -18.47
CA VAL A 785 19.34 0.40 -17.78
C VAL A 785 20.73 -0.25 -17.84
N SER A 786 21.27 -0.70 -16.70
CA SER A 786 22.60 -1.33 -16.64
C SER A 786 22.55 -2.81 -16.23
N SER A 787 23.26 -3.66 -16.97
CA SER A 787 23.50 -5.06 -16.58
C SER A 787 24.72 -5.25 -15.67
N ASN A 788 25.52 -4.19 -15.46
CA ASN A 788 26.70 -4.18 -14.59
C ASN A 788 26.67 -2.91 -13.73
N PRO A 789 25.69 -2.76 -12.83
CA PRO A 789 25.58 -1.56 -12.02
C PRO A 789 26.75 -1.46 -11.04
N GLU A 790 27.29 -0.26 -10.88
CA GLU A 790 28.29 0.06 -9.85
C GLU A 790 27.63 0.56 -8.57
N ASN A 791 28.27 0.29 -7.43
CA ASN A 791 27.82 0.78 -6.14
C ASN A 791 27.94 2.31 -6.05
N GLY A 792 26.95 2.94 -5.40
CA GLY A 792 26.92 4.39 -5.25
C GLY A 792 26.77 5.15 -6.57
N GLN A 793 26.11 4.52 -7.54
CA GLN A 793 25.68 5.11 -8.80
C GLN A 793 24.16 5.01 -8.95
N ILE A 794 23.59 5.90 -9.77
CA ILE A 794 22.15 6.00 -10.03
C ILE A 794 21.90 5.55 -11.47
N TYR A 795 20.93 4.66 -11.67
CA TYR A 795 20.49 4.17 -12.98
C TYR A 795 18.97 4.26 -13.09
N ASN A 796 18.42 4.28 -14.31
CA ASN A 796 16.96 4.19 -14.49
C ASN A 796 16.47 2.82 -14.02
N GLY A 797 17.25 1.78 -14.33
CA GLY A 797 17.07 0.44 -13.82
C GLY A 797 18.33 -0.41 -13.91
N ILE A 798 18.31 -1.56 -13.26
CA ILE A 798 19.43 -2.51 -13.21
C ILE A 798 18.96 -3.92 -13.54
N ILE A 799 19.87 -4.76 -14.04
CA ILE A 799 19.62 -6.19 -14.21
C ILE A 799 20.46 -6.95 -13.19
N LYS A 800 19.80 -7.70 -12.31
CA LYS A 800 20.45 -8.59 -11.34
C LYS A 800 20.30 -10.03 -11.82
N LYS A 801 21.37 -10.81 -11.67
CA LYS A 801 21.34 -12.25 -11.92
C LYS A 801 21.07 -13.00 -10.63
N VAL A 802 19.99 -13.77 -10.58
CA VAL A 802 19.61 -14.60 -9.44
C VAL A 802 19.44 -16.02 -9.99
N ASN A 803 20.22 -16.98 -9.50
CA ASN A 803 20.22 -18.38 -9.98
C ASN A 803 20.27 -18.50 -11.52
N GLY A 804 21.09 -17.67 -12.18
CA GLY A 804 21.23 -17.67 -13.65
C GLY A 804 20.18 -16.88 -14.43
N GLU A 805 19.03 -16.57 -13.82
CA GLU A 805 17.95 -15.77 -14.42
C GLU A 805 18.20 -14.27 -14.29
N LYS A 806 17.72 -13.48 -15.25
CA LYS A 806 17.83 -12.01 -15.25
C LYS A 806 16.58 -11.40 -14.63
N ILE A 807 16.76 -10.59 -13.59
CA ILE A 807 15.72 -9.82 -12.92
C ILE A 807 15.95 -8.34 -13.20
N GLY A 808 14.99 -7.68 -13.85
CA GLY A 808 15.00 -6.24 -14.07
C GLY A 808 14.43 -5.52 -12.85
N ILE A 809 15.09 -4.45 -12.42
CA ILE A 809 14.64 -3.62 -11.29
C ILE A 809 14.75 -2.15 -11.71
N PHE A 810 13.64 -1.42 -11.76
CA PHE A 810 13.66 0.03 -12.02
C PHE A 810 13.00 0.80 -10.87
N GLY A 811 13.33 2.08 -10.75
CA GLY A 811 12.88 2.93 -9.66
C GLY A 811 11.84 3.95 -10.07
N LEU A 812 10.94 4.34 -9.19
CA LEU A 812 10.06 5.50 -9.40
C LEU A 812 9.93 6.33 -8.11
N THR A 813 9.93 7.66 -8.24
CA THR A 813 9.79 8.60 -7.12
C THR A 813 8.63 9.55 -7.39
N THR A 814 7.82 9.86 -6.37
CA THR A 814 6.65 10.73 -6.56
C THR A 814 7.03 12.11 -7.11
N ALA A 815 6.26 12.59 -8.09
CA ALA A 815 6.43 13.95 -8.63
C ALA A 815 6.06 15.03 -7.61
N GLU A 816 5.34 14.67 -6.54
CA GLU A 816 5.04 15.58 -5.43
C GLU A 816 6.32 16.07 -4.71
N THR A 817 7.43 15.36 -4.85
CA THR A 817 8.74 15.71 -4.27
C THR A 817 9.16 17.16 -4.57
N GLU A 818 8.80 17.70 -5.75
CA GLU A 818 9.06 19.10 -6.12
C GLU A 818 8.46 20.10 -5.12
N VAL A 819 7.33 19.75 -4.49
CA VAL A 819 6.57 20.65 -3.60
C VAL A 819 6.58 20.23 -2.13
N ILE A 820 6.83 18.95 -1.85
CA ILE A 820 6.86 18.41 -0.48
C ILE A 820 8.27 18.24 0.10
N SER A 821 9.33 18.47 -0.70
CA SER A 821 10.71 18.44 -0.24
C SER A 821 11.56 19.57 -0.87
N SER A 822 12.89 19.44 -0.91
CA SER A 822 13.82 20.47 -1.39
C SER A 822 14.79 19.98 -2.49
N PRO A 823 14.31 19.38 -3.60
CA PRO A 823 15.18 18.86 -4.66
C PRO A 823 15.91 19.95 -5.46
N GLY A 824 15.33 21.15 -5.56
CA GLY A 824 15.86 22.26 -6.37
C GLY A 824 15.47 22.20 -7.85
N ASP A 825 15.65 23.30 -8.58
CA ASP A 825 15.16 23.46 -9.96
C ASP A 825 15.91 22.60 -11.01
N ASP A 826 17.07 22.03 -10.65
CA ASP A 826 17.93 21.24 -11.56
C ASP A 826 17.67 19.72 -11.48
N VAL A 827 16.74 19.28 -10.63
CA VAL A 827 16.23 17.91 -10.57
C VAL A 827 14.81 17.92 -11.13
N VAL A 828 14.54 17.08 -12.14
CA VAL A 828 13.24 17.06 -12.82
C VAL A 828 12.54 15.74 -12.56
N PHE A 829 11.28 15.79 -12.12
CA PHE A 829 10.44 14.61 -11.89
C PHE A 829 9.51 14.39 -13.09
N GLU A 830 9.78 13.34 -13.85
CA GLU A 830 9.07 12.99 -15.07
C GLU A 830 7.85 12.11 -14.78
N ASN A 831 7.02 11.88 -15.81
CA ASN A 831 5.79 11.12 -15.64
C ASN A 831 6.08 9.64 -15.38
N TYR A 832 5.72 9.16 -14.20
CA TYR A 832 6.01 7.80 -13.75
C TYR A 832 5.45 6.68 -14.66
N ILE A 833 4.30 6.88 -15.33
CA ILE A 833 3.71 5.88 -16.23
C ILE A 833 4.51 5.77 -17.53
N GLU A 834 4.88 6.90 -18.11
CA GLU A 834 5.63 6.91 -19.37
C GLU A 834 7.05 6.34 -19.14
N GLU A 835 7.72 6.76 -18.07
CA GLU A 835 9.07 6.26 -17.72
C GLU A 835 9.06 4.77 -17.33
N ALA A 836 8.01 4.29 -16.66
CA ALA A 836 7.85 2.87 -16.39
C ALA A 836 7.71 2.04 -17.68
N LYS A 837 6.92 2.51 -18.66
CA LYS A 837 6.79 1.85 -19.96
C LYS A 837 8.12 1.81 -20.71
N GLU A 838 8.89 2.89 -20.66
CA GLU A 838 10.23 2.93 -21.26
C GLU A 838 11.19 1.95 -20.58
N ALA A 839 11.17 1.88 -19.23
CA ALA A 839 11.99 0.95 -18.47
C ALA A 839 11.64 -0.52 -18.78
N VAL A 840 10.35 -0.88 -18.80
CA VAL A 840 9.88 -2.23 -19.16
C VAL A 840 10.39 -2.61 -20.55
N LYS A 841 10.17 -1.74 -21.54
CA LYS A 841 10.62 -1.95 -22.92
C LYS A 841 12.15 -2.12 -23.00
N ALA A 842 12.91 -1.36 -22.23
CA ALA A 842 14.37 -1.45 -22.19
C ALA A 842 14.87 -2.79 -21.59
N PHE A 843 14.14 -3.35 -20.63
CA PHE A 843 14.40 -4.68 -20.07
C PHE A 843 14.05 -5.79 -21.05
N GLU A 844 12.87 -5.75 -21.65
CA GLU A 844 12.42 -6.74 -22.64
C GLU A 844 13.36 -6.81 -23.85
N ALA A 845 13.83 -5.66 -24.33
CA ALA A 845 14.83 -5.59 -25.41
C ALA A 845 16.15 -6.29 -25.08
N GLN A 846 16.45 -6.49 -23.78
CA GLN A 846 17.63 -7.21 -23.28
C GLN A 846 17.33 -8.67 -22.90
N GLY A 847 16.12 -9.16 -23.22
CA GLY A 847 15.65 -10.50 -22.92
C GLY A 847 15.38 -10.74 -21.44
N VAL A 848 15.03 -9.68 -20.71
CA VAL A 848 14.54 -9.77 -19.33
C VAL A 848 13.03 -9.94 -19.39
N ASN A 849 12.50 -10.90 -18.62
CA ASN A 849 11.07 -11.22 -18.56
C ASN A 849 10.55 -11.33 -17.13
N LYS A 850 11.31 -10.80 -16.15
CA LYS A 850 10.95 -10.73 -14.73
C LYS A 850 11.31 -9.33 -14.28
N ILE A 851 10.33 -8.47 -14.05
CA ILE A 851 10.51 -7.03 -13.86
C ILE A 851 9.86 -6.59 -12.55
N ILE A 852 10.68 -5.93 -11.71
CA ILE A 852 10.30 -5.33 -10.45
C ILE A 852 10.31 -3.81 -10.60
N ALA A 853 9.19 -3.17 -10.29
CA ALA A 853 9.13 -1.73 -10.04
C ALA A 853 9.36 -1.48 -8.54
N LEU A 854 10.46 -0.81 -8.19
CA LEU A 854 10.75 -0.35 -6.83
C LEU A 854 10.33 1.11 -6.73
N THR A 855 9.32 1.41 -5.92
CA THR A 855 8.57 2.67 -6.08
C THR A 855 8.35 3.40 -4.76
N HIS A 856 8.40 4.73 -4.83
CA HIS A 856 8.04 5.63 -3.74
C HIS A 856 6.98 6.63 -4.23
N ILE A 857 5.83 6.08 -4.64
CA ILE A 857 4.73 6.84 -5.25
C ILE A 857 3.38 6.64 -4.54
N GLY A 858 3.36 5.90 -3.43
CA GLY A 858 2.15 5.63 -2.65
C GLY A 858 1.29 4.49 -3.17
N PHE A 859 0.57 3.80 -2.27
CA PHE A 859 -0.27 2.67 -2.65
C PHE A 859 -1.59 3.11 -3.34
N ASP A 860 -2.31 4.05 -2.72
CA ASP A 860 -3.60 4.61 -3.20
C ASP A 860 -3.85 6.02 -2.58
N ASP A 861 -2.84 6.89 -2.56
CA ASP A 861 -2.91 8.18 -1.85
C ASP A 861 -3.74 9.26 -2.58
N GLY A 862 -4.22 8.98 -3.79
CA GLY A 862 -5.08 9.87 -4.57
C GLY A 862 -4.40 11.15 -5.09
N GLY A 863 -3.10 11.33 -4.81
CA GLY A 863 -2.30 12.54 -5.03
C GLY A 863 -1.93 12.81 -6.49
N GLY A 864 -1.68 11.77 -7.27
CA GLY A 864 -1.48 11.90 -8.72
C GLY A 864 -0.85 10.66 -9.32
N ASP A 865 0.22 10.18 -8.70
CA ASP A 865 0.87 8.89 -8.88
C ASP A 865 0.42 7.88 -7.81
N ASN A 866 0.52 6.58 -8.08
CA ASN A 866 0.33 5.48 -7.10
C ASN A 866 0.52 4.11 -7.74
N ASP A 867 0.84 3.13 -6.90
CA ASP A 867 1.11 1.72 -7.23
C ASP A 867 -0.09 1.04 -7.89
N LEU A 868 -1.32 1.28 -7.40
CA LEU A 868 -2.53 0.68 -7.98
C LEU A 868 -2.83 1.18 -9.39
N THR A 869 -2.42 2.40 -9.74
CA THR A 869 -2.59 2.94 -11.10
C THR A 869 -1.44 2.47 -11.99
N LEU A 870 -0.22 2.40 -11.45
CA LEU A 870 0.94 1.84 -12.16
C LEU A 870 0.67 0.41 -12.64
N ALA A 871 0.21 -0.46 -11.73
CA ALA A 871 -0.10 -1.86 -12.03
C ALA A 871 -1.15 -2.03 -13.15
N LYS A 872 -2.09 -1.08 -13.26
CA LYS A 872 -3.18 -1.14 -14.26
C LYS A 872 -2.78 -0.62 -15.63
N GLU A 873 -1.89 0.36 -15.67
CA GLU A 873 -1.61 1.16 -16.87
C GLU A 873 -0.29 0.78 -17.55
N VAL A 874 0.54 -0.07 -16.90
CA VAL A 874 1.86 -0.49 -17.40
C VAL A 874 1.97 -2.01 -17.38
N GLU A 875 1.72 -2.60 -18.55
CA GLU A 875 1.95 -4.03 -18.79
C GLU A 875 3.44 -4.39 -18.69
N GLY A 876 3.71 -5.66 -18.34
CA GLY A 876 5.08 -6.21 -18.24
C GLY A 876 5.75 -6.01 -16.87
N ILE A 877 5.08 -5.37 -15.91
CA ILE A 877 5.53 -5.33 -14.51
C ILE A 877 4.96 -6.54 -13.76
N ASP A 878 5.83 -7.39 -13.22
CA ASP A 878 5.41 -8.55 -12.44
C ASP A 878 5.18 -8.20 -10.97
N ILE A 879 6.05 -7.34 -10.42
CA ILE A 879 6.08 -7.01 -8.99
C ILE A 879 6.28 -5.51 -8.81
N ILE A 880 5.48 -4.90 -7.93
CA ILE A 880 5.66 -3.55 -7.39
C ILE A 880 6.01 -3.66 -5.90
N VAL A 881 7.16 -3.13 -5.54
CA VAL A 881 7.59 -2.94 -4.15
C VAL A 881 7.49 -1.46 -3.83
N GLY A 882 6.51 -1.06 -3.01
CA GLY A 882 6.13 0.35 -2.80
C GLY A 882 6.52 0.96 -1.45
N GLY A 883 6.34 2.28 -1.34
CA GLY A 883 6.49 3.10 -0.13
C GLY A 883 5.57 4.34 -0.10
N HIS A 884 5.98 5.40 0.61
CA HIS A 884 5.37 6.74 0.70
C HIS A 884 4.10 6.84 1.56
N SER A 885 3.15 5.93 1.33
CA SER A 885 1.81 6.01 1.94
C SER A 885 1.71 5.36 3.32
N HIS A 886 2.81 4.77 3.82
CA HIS A 886 2.89 4.00 5.08
C HIS A 886 1.91 2.83 5.15
N THR A 887 1.45 2.33 4.00
CA THR A 887 0.39 1.32 3.94
C THR A 887 0.90 -0.01 4.49
N THR A 888 0.14 -0.62 5.41
CA THR A 888 0.41 -1.98 5.87
C THR A 888 -0.29 -2.98 4.96
N LEU A 889 0.45 -3.70 4.13
CA LEU A 889 -0.07 -4.81 3.34
C LEU A 889 0.34 -6.14 3.98
N ALA A 890 -0.51 -6.65 4.88
CA ALA A 890 -0.25 -7.91 5.60
C ALA A 890 -0.12 -9.13 4.67
N LYS A 891 -0.73 -9.05 3.47
CA LYS A 891 -0.57 -9.97 2.35
C LYS A 891 -0.39 -9.16 1.06
N PRO A 892 0.24 -9.72 0.02
CA PRO A 892 0.37 -9.04 -1.26
C PRO A 892 -1.01 -8.73 -1.88
N VAL A 893 -1.12 -7.58 -2.53
CA VAL A 893 -2.29 -7.20 -3.33
C VAL A 893 -2.00 -7.54 -4.78
N VAL A 894 -2.95 -8.16 -5.48
CA VAL A 894 -2.76 -8.55 -6.88
C VAL A 894 -3.71 -7.76 -7.76
N ASP A 895 -3.16 -6.96 -8.68
CA ASP A 895 -3.94 -6.42 -9.79
C ASP A 895 -4.04 -7.48 -10.90
N THR A 896 -5.24 -7.69 -11.41
CA THR A 896 -5.55 -8.70 -12.44
C THR A 896 -6.24 -8.07 -13.65
N THR A 897 -6.11 -6.75 -13.80
CA THR A 897 -6.81 -6.00 -14.86
C THR A 897 -5.99 -5.91 -16.14
N GLY A 898 -4.67 -6.09 -16.06
CA GLY A 898 -3.77 -6.21 -17.21
C GLY A 898 -3.75 -7.61 -17.84
N GLU A 899 -2.90 -7.82 -18.85
CA GLU A 899 -2.72 -9.10 -19.52
C GLU A 899 -2.15 -10.17 -18.58
N GLU A 900 -1.25 -9.74 -17.69
CA GLU A 900 -0.63 -10.57 -16.64
C GLU A 900 -0.86 -9.95 -15.26
N PRO A 901 -0.93 -10.77 -14.18
CA PRO A 901 -1.14 -10.23 -12.85
C PRO A 901 0.10 -9.53 -12.32
N THR A 902 -0.09 -8.35 -11.71
CA THR A 902 0.97 -7.60 -11.03
C THR A 902 0.79 -7.69 -9.52
N ILE A 903 1.83 -8.14 -8.80
CA ILE A 903 1.84 -8.27 -7.34
C ILE A 903 2.36 -6.98 -6.70
N ILE A 904 1.68 -6.47 -5.67
CA ILE A 904 2.03 -5.22 -4.97
C ILE A 904 2.26 -5.51 -3.49
N VAL A 905 3.38 -5.02 -2.95
CA VAL A 905 3.76 -5.15 -1.53
C VAL A 905 4.26 -3.83 -0.93
N GLN A 906 3.95 -3.59 0.34
CA GLN A 906 4.47 -2.49 1.19
C GLN A 906 4.60 -2.98 2.64
N ALA A 907 5.55 -2.44 3.39
CA ALA A 907 5.91 -2.90 4.74
C ALA A 907 5.68 -1.83 5.83
N ASN A 908 4.61 -1.05 5.72
CA ASN A 908 4.26 0.02 6.67
C ASN A 908 5.36 1.09 6.78
N GLU A 909 5.85 1.44 7.97
CA GLU A 909 6.85 2.51 8.20
C GLU A 909 7.75 2.17 9.42
N TYR A 910 8.77 3.00 9.65
CA TYR A 910 9.58 3.06 10.87
C TYR A 910 10.33 1.78 11.24
N SER A 911 10.66 0.96 10.25
CA SER A 911 11.29 -0.35 10.47
C SER A 911 10.45 -1.28 11.36
N LYS A 912 9.13 -1.07 11.42
CA LYS A 912 8.22 -1.94 12.20
C LYS A 912 8.16 -3.34 11.64
N TYR A 913 8.21 -3.47 10.31
CA TYR A 913 8.21 -4.74 9.61
C TYR A 913 9.40 -4.86 8.65
N LEU A 914 9.84 -6.11 8.43
CA LEU A 914 10.54 -6.52 7.22
C LEU A 914 9.54 -7.25 6.34
N GLY A 915 9.26 -6.73 5.15
CA GLY A 915 8.41 -7.42 4.18
C GLY A 915 9.17 -8.54 3.49
N THR A 916 8.50 -9.67 3.26
CA THR A 916 9.02 -10.79 2.48
C THR A 916 7.98 -11.21 1.44
N LEU A 917 8.42 -11.46 0.22
CA LEU A 917 7.61 -11.95 -0.89
C LEU A 917 8.38 -13.05 -1.62
N ASP A 918 7.79 -14.24 -1.69
CA ASP A 918 8.26 -15.36 -2.51
C ASP A 918 7.38 -15.41 -3.76
N VAL A 919 8.01 -15.47 -4.94
CA VAL A 919 7.31 -15.51 -6.24
C VAL A 919 7.86 -16.64 -7.10
N GLU A 920 6.96 -17.46 -7.62
CA GLU A 920 7.26 -18.53 -8.57
C GLU A 920 6.99 -18.05 -9.99
N PHE A 921 7.97 -18.26 -10.87
CA PHE A 921 7.87 -17.92 -12.29
C PHE A 921 7.93 -19.17 -13.17
N ASP A 922 7.15 -19.16 -14.24
CA ASP A 922 7.30 -20.13 -15.33
C ASP A 922 8.49 -19.77 -16.26
N LYS A 923 8.74 -20.62 -17.27
CA LYS A 923 9.84 -20.42 -18.24
C LYS A 923 9.72 -19.14 -19.08
N ASN A 924 8.52 -18.57 -19.21
CA ASN A 924 8.28 -17.36 -19.97
C ASN A 924 8.40 -16.11 -19.10
N GLY A 925 8.62 -16.28 -17.79
CA GLY A 925 8.68 -15.17 -16.83
C GLY A 925 7.31 -14.79 -16.28
N LYS A 926 6.28 -15.61 -16.48
CA LYS A 926 4.95 -15.36 -15.92
C LYS A 926 4.87 -15.82 -14.48
N VAL A 927 4.26 -15.00 -13.63
CA VAL A 927 3.94 -15.34 -12.24
C VAL A 927 2.93 -16.49 -12.19
N ILE A 928 3.29 -17.59 -11.52
CA ILE A 928 2.44 -18.77 -11.34
C ILE A 928 2.11 -19.08 -9.87
N GLY A 929 2.81 -18.42 -8.95
CA GLY A 929 2.57 -18.54 -7.51
C GLY A 929 3.21 -17.38 -6.76
N HIS A 930 2.63 -16.99 -5.63
CA HIS A 930 3.25 -16.03 -4.73
C HIS A 930 2.76 -16.24 -3.29
N ASP A 931 3.63 -15.95 -2.32
CA ASP A 931 3.27 -15.83 -0.91
C ASP A 931 4.05 -14.66 -0.30
N GLY A 932 3.41 -13.91 0.60
CA GLY A 932 4.05 -12.76 1.20
C GLY A 932 3.55 -12.51 2.61
N LYS A 933 4.45 -12.02 3.45
CA LYS A 933 4.20 -11.74 4.87
C LYS A 933 5.06 -10.59 5.37
N LEU A 934 4.65 -10.04 6.50
CA LEU A 934 5.41 -9.04 7.25
C LEU A 934 6.01 -9.70 8.49
N ILE A 935 7.33 -9.61 8.64
CA ILE A 935 8.02 -10.01 9.87
C ILE A 935 8.03 -8.80 10.81
N ASP A 936 7.32 -8.91 11.93
CA ASP A 936 7.28 -7.86 12.96
C ASP A 936 8.60 -7.80 13.73
N ILE A 937 9.32 -6.69 13.55
CA ILE A 937 10.67 -6.50 14.09
C ILE A 937 10.66 -6.27 15.61
N ASP A 938 9.53 -5.78 16.16
CA ASP A 938 9.43 -5.40 17.57
C ASP A 938 8.52 -6.34 18.38
N LYS A 939 8.04 -7.43 17.77
CA LYS A 939 7.12 -8.37 18.41
C LYS A 939 7.69 -8.94 19.70
N LYS A 940 6.85 -8.89 20.74
CA LYS A 940 7.13 -9.44 22.06
C LYS A 940 6.19 -10.60 22.37
N VAL A 941 6.74 -11.66 22.93
CA VAL A 941 6.00 -12.76 23.54
C VAL A 941 6.46 -12.86 24.99
N ASN A 942 5.53 -12.79 25.94
CA ASN A 942 5.82 -12.78 27.39
C ASN A 942 6.85 -11.70 27.79
N ASN A 943 6.72 -10.49 27.26
CA ASN A 943 7.64 -9.36 27.45
C ASN A 943 9.09 -9.56 26.96
N ALA A 944 9.38 -10.63 26.23
CA ALA A 944 10.66 -10.83 25.55
C ALA A 944 10.51 -10.60 24.04
N TYR A 945 11.49 -9.94 23.42
CA TYR A 945 11.53 -9.82 21.96
C TYR A 945 11.69 -11.20 21.32
N GLU A 946 10.86 -11.47 20.31
CA GLU A 946 10.93 -12.71 19.55
C GLU A 946 12.24 -12.77 18.74
N LEU A 947 12.58 -11.67 18.07
CA LEU A 947 13.86 -11.50 17.39
C LEU A 947 14.92 -10.98 18.36
N GLN A 948 16.03 -11.69 18.44
CA GLN A 948 17.19 -11.23 19.19
C GLN A 948 17.97 -10.19 18.39
N ASP A 949 18.59 -9.24 19.08
CA ASP A 949 19.45 -8.23 18.45
C ASP A 949 20.69 -8.88 17.81
N ASP A 950 21.01 -8.49 16.58
CA ASP A 950 22.27 -8.86 15.94
C ASP A 950 23.45 -8.25 16.71
N PRO A 951 24.43 -9.05 17.19
CA PRO A 951 25.48 -8.54 18.06
C PRO A 951 26.37 -7.46 17.44
N GLU A 952 26.67 -7.58 16.14
CA GLU A 952 27.50 -6.63 15.41
C GLU A 952 26.75 -5.30 15.21
N ALA A 953 25.50 -5.37 14.73
CA ALA A 953 24.66 -4.19 14.58
C ALA A 953 24.41 -3.48 15.93
N ALA A 954 24.10 -4.23 16.98
CA ALA A 954 23.90 -3.69 18.32
C ALA A 954 25.15 -2.99 18.84
N GLN A 955 26.34 -3.57 18.61
CA GLN A 955 27.61 -2.96 19.00
C GLN A 955 27.90 -1.67 18.23
N ILE A 956 27.68 -1.64 16.91
CA ILE A 956 27.84 -0.43 16.10
C ILE A 956 26.90 0.67 16.59
N LEU A 957 25.63 0.34 16.80
CA LEU A 957 24.63 1.29 17.28
C LEU A 957 25.04 1.85 18.64
N ALA A 958 25.35 0.97 19.60
CA ALA A 958 25.66 1.35 20.99
C ALA A 958 26.95 2.17 21.14
N THR A 959 27.94 1.98 20.26
CA THR A 959 29.26 2.63 20.41
C THR A 959 29.44 3.85 19.53
N LYS A 960 28.89 3.86 18.31
CA LYS A 960 29.17 4.91 17.31
C LYS A 960 28.08 5.98 17.24
N TYR A 961 26.81 5.58 17.40
CA TYR A 961 25.68 6.44 17.09
C TYR A 961 24.82 6.78 18.30
N LYS A 962 24.38 5.77 19.05
CA LYS A 962 23.46 5.91 20.18
C LYS A 962 23.94 6.88 21.27
N PRO A 963 25.23 6.95 21.66
CA PRO A 963 25.66 7.84 22.74
C PRO A 963 25.39 9.33 22.46
N LYS A 964 25.63 9.80 21.24
CA LYS A 964 25.33 11.19 20.84
C LYS A 964 23.83 11.47 20.78
N VAL A 965 23.05 10.47 20.39
CA VAL A 965 21.58 10.56 20.40
C VAL A 965 21.07 10.63 21.84
N GLU A 966 21.55 9.76 22.73
CA GLU A 966 21.19 9.75 24.16
C GLU A 966 21.60 11.05 24.88
N GLU A 967 22.76 11.63 24.55
CA GLU A 967 23.17 12.94 25.05
C GLU A 967 22.14 14.03 24.70
N LYS A 968 21.70 14.05 23.42
CA LYS A 968 20.66 14.96 22.95
C LYS A 968 19.28 14.65 23.53
N GLN A 969 18.96 13.37 23.77
CA GLN A 969 17.71 12.96 24.41
C GLN A 969 17.59 13.43 25.85
N ASN A 970 18.68 13.40 26.61
CA ASN A 970 18.67 13.71 28.03
C ASN A 970 18.82 15.21 28.36
N THR A 971 19.10 16.05 27.36
CA THR A 971 19.26 17.50 27.56
C THR A 971 17.91 18.15 27.81
N ILE A 972 17.64 18.60 29.04
CA ILE A 972 16.45 19.39 29.40
C ILE A 972 16.64 20.84 28.92
N VAL A 973 15.66 21.33 28.17
CA VAL A 973 15.62 22.69 27.60
C VAL A 973 14.72 23.62 28.41
N GLY A 974 13.68 23.06 29.05
CA GLY A 974 12.73 23.79 29.89
C GLY A 974 11.60 22.90 30.39
N GLN A 975 10.49 23.51 30.82
CA GLN A 975 9.29 22.82 31.30
C GLN A 975 8.03 23.36 30.61
N ALA A 976 7.10 22.47 30.25
CA ALA A 976 5.77 22.80 29.78
C ALA A 976 4.77 22.65 30.95
N ALA A 977 4.08 23.73 31.31
CA ALA A 977 3.06 23.70 32.37
C ALA A 977 1.76 22.99 31.93
N VAL A 978 1.56 22.85 30.62
CA VAL A 978 0.40 22.23 29.96
C VAL A 978 0.89 21.43 28.76
N ASP A 979 0.06 20.53 28.24
CA ASP A 979 0.35 19.86 26.96
C ASP A 979 0.44 20.92 25.85
N LEU A 980 1.54 20.92 25.10
CA LEU A 980 1.73 21.75 23.91
C LEU A 980 1.25 20.95 22.69
N ILE A 981 -0.02 21.10 22.38
CA ILE A 981 -0.72 20.38 21.31
C ILE A 981 -0.21 20.85 19.95
N GLY A 982 0.14 19.91 19.08
CA GLY A 982 0.59 20.16 17.70
C GLY A 982 0.50 18.89 16.86
N GLY A 983 1.33 18.78 15.82
CA GLY A 983 1.38 17.59 14.97
C GLY A 983 0.20 17.45 13.99
N ASN A 984 0.07 16.25 13.42
CA ASN A 984 -1.02 15.89 12.51
C ASN A 984 -2.09 15.09 13.28
N PRO A 985 -3.38 15.48 13.27
CA PRO A 985 -3.98 16.63 12.59
C PRO A 985 -3.95 18.01 13.27
N PRO A 986 -3.73 18.22 14.59
CA PRO A 986 -4.08 19.49 15.24
C PRO A 986 -3.52 20.76 14.58
N ALA A 987 -2.22 20.78 14.28
CA ALA A 987 -1.56 21.95 13.69
C ALA A 987 -1.94 22.19 12.22
N ARG A 988 -2.61 21.21 11.59
CA ARG A 988 -2.97 21.19 10.16
C ARG A 988 -4.44 21.54 9.89
N VAL A 989 -5.23 21.79 10.94
CA VAL A 989 -6.67 22.07 10.83
C VAL A 989 -7.11 23.31 11.61
N GLY A 990 -6.34 23.78 12.60
CA GLY A 990 -6.74 24.88 13.47
C GLY A 990 -5.61 25.49 14.29
N GLU A 991 -5.94 26.48 15.11
CA GLU A 991 -5.01 27.08 16.06
C GLU A 991 -4.56 26.06 17.10
N THR A 992 -3.26 26.07 17.42
CA THR A 992 -2.70 25.24 18.48
C THR A 992 -1.81 26.06 19.40
N ASN A 993 -1.76 25.69 20.68
CA ASN A 993 -0.90 26.39 21.64
C ASN A 993 0.60 26.17 21.35
N LEU A 994 1.01 25.00 20.80
CA LEU A 994 2.38 24.80 20.32
C LEU A 994 2.69 25.66 19.09
N GLY A 995 1.75 25.75 18.14
CA GLY A 995 1.87 26.63 16.97
C GLY A 995 2.04 28.10 17.35
N ASN A 996 1.27 28.56 18.36
CA ASN A 996 1.41 29.89 18.94
C ASN A 996 2.81 30.10 19.53
N LEU A 997 3.28 29.16 20.36
CA LEU A 997 4.59 29.26 21.01
C LEU A 997 5.75 29.27 19.99
N ILE A 998 5.70 28.42 18.96
CA ILE A 998 6.73 28.37 17.90
C ILE A 998 6.76 29.67 17.10
N THR A 999 5.59 30.18 16.70
CA THR A 999 5.52 31.44 15.95
C THR A 999 5.90 32.65 16.81
N ASP A 1000 5.65 32.62 18.11
CA ASP A 1000 6.13 33.64 19.06
C ASP A 1000 7.66 33.62 19.17
N ALA A 1001 8.27 32.43 19.28
CA ALA A 1001 9.72 32.26 19.28
C ALA A 1001 10.36 32.79 17.98
N MET A 1002 9.76 32.43 16.84
CA MET A 1002 10.20 32.89 15.52
C MET A 1002 10.09 34.42 15.40
N LEU A 1003 8.96 35.01 15.80
CA LEU A 1003 8.75 36.45 15.75
C LEU A 1003 9.72 37.19 16.67
N ALA A 1004 9.98 36.66 17.87
CA ALA A 1004 10.92 37.23 18.83
C ALA A 1004 12.34 37.27 18.26
N LYS A 1005 12.84 36.17 17.70
CA LYS A 1005 14.17 36.15 17.05
C LYS A 1005 14.20 37.06 15.82
N ALA A 1006 13.18 37.04 14.97
CA ALA A 1006 13.17 37.89 13.78
C ALA A 1006 13.20 39.39 14.13
N LYS A 1007 12.59 39.81 15.24
CA LYS A 1007 12.64 41.19 15.74
C LYS A 1007 14.03 41.62 16.21
N THR A 1008 14.88 40.71 16.69
CA THR A 1008 16.27 41.07 17.05
C THR A 1008 17.12 41.39 15.82
N ILE A 1009 16.72 40.89 14.64
CA ILE A 1009 17.42 41.06 13.36
C ILE A 1009 16.81 42.24 12.59
N ASN A 1010 15.49 42.28 12.48
CA ASN A 1010 14.74 43.36 11.86
C ASN A 1010 13.60 43.80 12.80
N PRO A 1011 13.77 44.91 13.54
CA PRO A 1011 12.77 45.41 14.48
C PRO A 1011 11.41 45.73 13.87
N ASN A 1012 11.31 45.86 12.54
CA ASN A 1012 10.04 46.09 11.84
C ASN A 1012 9.25 44.81 11.56
N THR A 1013 9.77 43.63 11.94
CA THR A 1013 9.06 42.36 11.79
C THR A 1013 7.87 42.32 12.74
N VAL A 1014 6.67 42.19 12.17
CA VAL A 1014 5.41 42.28 12.93
C VAL A 1014 4.58 41.00 12.89
N ILE A 1015 4.84 40.10 11.94
CA ILE A 1015 4.10 38.84 11.77
C ILE A 1015 5.11 37.68 11.71
N ALA A 1016 4.76 36.52 12.26
CA ALA A 1016 5.42 35.26 11.97
C ALA A 1016 4.41 34.20 11.53
N LEU A 1017 4.81 33.37 10.58
CA LEU A 1017 4.00 32.30 9.98
C LEU A 1017 4.77 30.98 10.06
N GLN A 1018 4.10 29.90 10.44
CA GLN A 1018 4.66 28.54 10.45
C GLN A 1018 3.65 27.57 9.85
N ASN A 1019 4.01 26.85 8.80
CA ASN A 1019 3.18 25.80 8.24
C ASN A 1019 3.04 24.63 9.23
N GLY A 1020 1.84 24.09 9.38
CA GLY A 1020 1.50 23.03 10.33
C GLY A 1020 2.22 21.71 10.03
N GLY A 1021 2.59 21.48 8.77
CA GLY A 1021 3.42 20.36 8.31
C GLY A 1021 4.83 20.39 8.90
N GLY A 1022 5.33 21.59 9.25
CA GLY A 1022 6.58 21.81 9.95
C GLY A 1022 6.53 21.53 11.46
N ILE A 1023 5.34 21.27 12.02
CA ILE A 1023 5.14 20.92 13.44
C ILE A 1023 4.72 19.45 13.49
N ARG A 1024 5.61 18.56 13.93
CA ARG A 1024 5.43 17.10 13.73
C ARG A 1024 4.78 16.37 14.88
N ALA A 1025 4.90 16.89 16.10
CA ALA A 1025 4.45 16.19 17.31
C ALA A 1025 3.85 17.15 18.35
N THR A 1026 3.21 16.56 19.36
CA THR A 1026 2.77 17.24 20.59
C THR A 1026 3.86 17.07 21.67
N VAL A 1027 4.01 18.08 22.54
CA VAL A 1027 4.88 18.01 23.72
C VAL A 1027 4.01 17.84 24.97
N PRO A 1028 4.10 16.71 25.69
CA PRO A 1028 3.40 16.54 26.95
C PRO A 1028 3.85 17.56 28.00
N ALA A 1029 2.96 17.88 28.96
CA ALA A 1029 3.32 18.66 30.14
C ALA A 1029 4.48 18.00 30.91
N GLY A 1030 5.36 18.82 31.50
CA GLY A 1030 6.57 18.38 32.19
C GLY A 1030 7.85 18.83 31.49
N ASN A 1031 8.94 18.07 31.65
CA ASN A 1031 10.24 18.43 31.09
C ASN A 1031 10.21 18.43 29.55
N ILE A 1032 10.65 19.53 28.95
CA ILE A 1032 10.90 19.65 27.52
C ILE A 1032 12.36 19.30 27.28
N THR A 1033 12.62 18.20 26.57
CA THR A 1033 13.98 17.79 26.19
C THR A 1033 14.34 18.30 24.79
N LEU A 1034 15.64 18.36 24.49
CA LEU A 1034 16.14 18.70 23.16
C LEU A 1034 15.70 17.65 22.12
N ALA A 1035 15.65 16.36 22.49
CA ALA A 1035 15.02 15.35 21.64
C ALA A 1035 13.60 15.70 21.26
N LYS A 1036 12.78 16.10 22.24
CA LYS A 1036 11.39 16.46 21.98
C LYS A 1036 11.26 17.70 21.08
N ILE A 1037 12.16 18.68 21.22
CA ILE A 1037 12.21 19.83 20.31
C ILE A 1037 12.55 19.41 18.87
N LEU A 1038 13.55 18.54 18.71
CA LEU A 1038 13.99 18.05 17.40
C LEU A 1038 12.97 17.10 16.77
N GLU A 1039 12.20 16.35 17.57
CA GLU A 1039 11.04 15.58 17.11
C GLU A 1039 9.95 16.51 16.58
N VAL A 1040 9.64 17.62 17.27
CA VAL A 1040 8.63 18.58 16.83
C VAL A 1040 9.05 19.32 15.56
N MET A 1041 10.33 19.69 15.42
CA MET A 1041 10.88 20.43 14.26
C MET A 1041 12.16 19.75 13.72
N PRO A 1042 12.03 18.66 12.94
CA PRO A 1042 13.18 17.84 12.56
C PRO A 1042 13.97 18.36 11.36
N PHE A 1043 13.41 19.30 10.59
CA PHE A 1043 13.97 19.70 9.30
C PHE A 1043 15.16 20.64 9.41
N GLY A 1044 15.26 21.39 10.51
CA GLY A 1044 16.31 22.40 10.68
C GLY A 1044 16.17 23.53 9.66
N ASN A 1045 14.94 23.99 9.40
CA ASN A 1045 14.74 25.08 8.45
C ASN A 1045 15.37 26.37 8.99
N SER A 1046 15.93 27.18 8.09
CA SER A 1046 16.41 28.50 8.47
C SER A 1046 15.25 29.50 8.58
N LEU A 1047 15.46 30.58 9.33
CA LEU A 1047 14.58 31.74 9.38
C LEU A 1047 14.64 32.50 8.05
N GLY A 1048 13.48 32.77 7.46
CA GLY A 1048 13.30 33.73 6.38
C GLY A 1048 12.56 34.98 6.86
N ILE A 1049 13.09 36.16 6.56
CA ILE A 1049 12.43 37.45 6.83
C ILE A 1049 12.04 38.09 5.51
N MET A 1050 10.74 38.13 5.24
CA MET A 1050 10.15 38.49 3.95
C MET A 1050 9.44 39.85 3.99
N ARG A 1051 9.40 40.54 2.86
CA ARG A 1051 8.55 41.73 2.66
C ARG A 1051 7.34 41.37 1.80
N LEU A 1052 6.16 41.31 2.43
CA LEU A 1052 4.90 40.95 1.77
C LEU A 1052 3.91 42.12 1.81
N THR A 1053 3.13 42.29 0.74
CA THR A 1053 1.96 43.19 0.76
C THR A 1053 0.82 42.57 1.56
N GLY A 1054 -0.07 43.39 2.12
CA GLY A 1054 -1.27 42.86 2.80
C GLY A 1054 -2.14 42.00 1.88
N ALA A 1055 -2.16 42.29 0.57
CA ALA A 1055 -2.82 41.43 -0.41
C ALA A 1055 -2.19 40.03 -0.51
N GLU A 1056 -0.86 39.93 -0.53
CA GLU A 1056 -0.13 38.66 -0.54
C GLU A 1056 -0.33 37.88 0.77
N ILE A 1057 -0.37 38.57 1.91
CA ILE A 1057 -0.67 37.95 3.22
C ILE A 1057 -2.08 37.38 3.21
N LYS A 1058 -3.07 38.14 2.75
CA LYS A 1058 -4.45 37.64 2.64
C LYS A 1058 -4.53 36.43 1.70
N GLU A 1059 -3.85 36.48 0.55
CA GLU A 1059 -3.79 35.37 -0.40
C GLU A 1059 -3.19 34.11 0.23
N ALA A 1060 -2.12 34.26 1.03
CA ALA A 1060 -1.52 33.15 1.78
C ALA A 1060 -2.47 32.56 2.83
N LEU A 1061 -3.22 33.39 3.56
CA LEU A 1061 -4.20 32.91 4.53
C LEU A 1061 -5.39 32.19 3.87
N GLU A 1062 -5.86 32.68 2.71
CA GLU A 1062 -6.90 31.99 1.94
C GLU A 1062 -6.45 30.60 1.48
N PHE A 1063 -5.18 30.48 1.07
CA PHE A 1063 -4.57 29.21 0.70
C PHE A 1063 -4.39 28.30 1.92
N SER A 1064 -3.95 28.85 3.06
CA SER A 1064 -3.77 28.15 4.33
C SER A 1064 -5.02 27.39 4.78
N VAL A 1065 -6.21 27.96 4.58
CA VAL A 1065 -7.47 27.37 5.06
C VAL A 1065 -8.25 26.62 3.97
N LYS A 1066 -7.63 26.31 2.82
CA LYS A 1066 -8.34 25.77 1.63
C LYS A 1066 -8.95 24.38 1.82
N ASP A 1067 -8.33 23.51 2.61
CA ASP A 1067 -8.75 22.11 2.75
C ASP A 1067 -9.51 21.82 4.05
N VAL A 1068 -9.55 22.78 4.99
CA VAL A 1068 -10.28 22.63 6.27
C VAL A 1068 -11.72 22.15 6.01
N PRO A 1069 -12.21 21.13 6.77
CA PRO A 1069 -11.60 20.51 7.96
C PRO A 1069 -10.58 19.40 7.67
N LYS A 1070 -10.27 19.09 6.40
CA LYS A 1070 -9.21 18.11 6.10
C LYS A 1070 -7.85 18.67 6.51
N PRO A 1071 -6.97 17.85 7.11
CA PRO A 1071 -5.62 18.28 7.46
C PRO A 1071 -4.84 18.72 6.22
N PHE A 1072 -4.24 19.90 6.28
CA PHE A 1072 -3.33 20.42 5.27
C PHE A 1072 -1.99 20.81 5.88
N GLY A 1073 -0.88 20.26 5.35
CA GLY A 1073 0.47 20.59 5.81
C GLY A 1073 0.75 22.10 5.75
N GLY A 1074 0.26 22.77 4.72
CA GLY A 1074 0.41 24.21 4.57
C GLY A 1074 -0.44 25.08 5.51
N PHE A 1075 -1.27 24.54 6.42
CA PHE A 1075 -2.04 25.39 7.34
C PHE A 1075 -1.13 26.25 8.21
N LEU A 1076 -1.26 27.58 8.18
CA LEU A 1076 -0.37 28.51 8.88
C LEU A 1076 -0.82 28.75 10.32
N GLN A 1077 0.04 28.37 11.26
CA GLN A 1077 0.06 28.93 12.61
C GLN A 1077 0.61 30.36 12.54
N VAL A 1078 0.15 31.26 13.42
CA VAL A 1078 0.45 32.70 13.32
C VAL A 1078 0.84 33.35 14.65
N SER A 1079 1.75 34.33 14.58
CA SER A 1079 2.03 35.29 15.65
C SER A 1079 2.03 36.73 15.10
N GLY A 1080 1.68 37.69 15.95
CA GLY A 1080 1.60 39.10 15.58
C GLY A 1080 0.41 39.50 14.71
N MET A 1081 -0.51 38.55 14.45
CA MET A 1081 -1.78 38.79 13.76
C MET A 1081 -2.89 37.90 14.31
N LYS A 1082 -4.15 38.26 13.99
CA LYS A 1082 -5.32 37.41 14.18
C LYS A 1082 -6.15 37.40 12.90
N PHE A 1083 -6.81 36.29 12.60
CA PHE A 1083 -7.77 36.25 11.52
C PHE A 1083 -8.94 35.33 11.82
N THR A 1084 -10.09 35.65 11.20
CA THR A 1084 -11.28 34.80 11.21
C THR A 1084 -11.54 34.29 9.80
N TYR A 1085 -12.05 33.08 9.70
CA TYR A 1085 -12.45 32.49 8.43
C TYR A 1085 -13.75 31.69 8.59
N ASP A 1086 -14.43 31.41 7.49
CA ASP A 1086 -15.62 30.56 7.46
C ASP A 1086 -15.34 29.35 6.55
N SER A 1087 -15.14 28.17 7.13
CA SER A 1087 -14.81 26.96 6.37
C SER A 1087 -15.93 26.50 5.41
N ARG A 1088 -17.15 27.00 5.58
CA ARG A 1088 -18.29 26.75 4.68
C ARG A 1088 -18.22 27.58 3.40
N LYS A 1089 -17.42 28.65 3.41
CA LYS A 1089 -17.15 29.46 2.21
C LYS A 1089 -16.14 28.75 1.32
N LEU A 1090 -16.07 29.16 0.06
CA LEU A 1090 -15.19 28.53 -0.91
C LEU A 1090 -13.77 28.96 -0.66
N VAL A 1091 -12.89 28.06 -1.05
CA VAL A 1091 -11.47 28.32 -1.22
C VAL A 1091 -11.27 29.65 -1.97
N GLY A 1092 -10.53 30.57 -1.33
CA GLY A 1092 -10.31 31.92 -1.83
C GLY A 1092 -11.23 33.00 -1.26
N GLU A 1093 -12.33 32.64 -0.60
CA GLU A 1093 -13.26 33.56 0.10
C GLU A 1093 -13.52 33.16 1.55
N ARG A 1094 -12.69 32.29 2.11
CA ARG A 1094 -12.85 31.79 3.47
C ARG A 1094 -12.46 32.86 4.48
N VAL A 1095 -11.41 33.63 4.23
CA VAL A 1095 -10.86 34.61 5.20
C VAL A 1095 -11.75 35.85 5.25
N LEU A 1096 -12.34 36.09 6.43
CA LEU A 1096 -13.30 37.17 6.67
C LEU A 1096 -12.60 38.44 7.16
N THR A 1097 -11.89 38.34 8.27
CA THR A 1097 -11.16 39.46 8.88
C THR A 1097 -9.71 39.08 9.11
N VAL A 1098 -8.81 40.05 8.92
CA VAL A 1098 -7.39 39.91 9.26
C VAL A 1098 -6.96 41.18 9.96
N GLU A 1099 -6.36 41.05 11.13
CA GLU A 1099 -5.85 42.14 11.94
C GLU A 1099 -4.39 41.90 12.30
N VAL A 1100 -3.56 42.93 12.19
CA VAL A 1100 -2.12 42.88 12.48
C VAL A 1100 -1.83 43.70 13.72
N ASN A 1101 -0.96 43.19 14.59
CA ASN A 1101 -0.54 43.90 15.79
C ASN A 1101 0.51 44.96 15.43
N GLU A 1102 0.12 46.23 15.52
CA GLU A 1102 0.99 47.39 15.35
C GLU A 1102 1.11 48.14 16.68
N GLY A 1103 2.26 48.02 17.35
CA GLY A 1103 2.53 48.75 18.60
C GLY A 1103 1.61 48.36 19.76
N GLY A 1104 1.18 47.10 19.83
CA GLY A 1104 0.30 46.58 20.88
C GLY A 1104 -1.19 46.73 20.59
N LYS A 1105 -1.57 47.20 19.39
CA LYS A 1105 -2.96 47.32 18.96
C LYS A 1105 -3.19 46.53 17.67
N TYR A 1106 -4.25 45.72 17.65
CA TYR A 1106 -4.69 45.06 16.42
C TYR A 1106 -5.41 46.07 15.53
N VAL A 1107 -4.92 46.20 14.30
CA VAL A 1107 -5.51 47.07 13.27
C VAL A 1107 -5.81 46.23 12.02
N PRO A 1108 -6.89 46.55 11.27
CA PRO A 1108 -7.21 45.83 10.04
C PRO A 1108 -6.03 45.81 9.06
N LEU A 1109 -5.80 44.65 8.43
CA LEU A 1109 -4.77 44.48 7.41
C LEU A 1109 -5.02 45.44 6.23
N ASP A 1110 -4.05 46.29 5.90
CA ASP A 1110 -4.11 47.16 4.72
C ASP A 1110 -3.57 46.38 3.51
N PRO A 1111 -4.40 46.08 2.48
CA PRO A 1111 -3.96 45.28 1.33
C PRO A 1111 -2.79 45.89 0.54
N SER A 1112 -2.61 47.21 0.63
CA SER A 1112 -1.58 47.95 -0.11
C SER A 1112 -0.30 48.19 0.68
N LYS A 1113 -0.34 48.02 2.01
CA LYS A 1113 0.81 48.19 2.89
C LYS A 1113 1.74 46.98 2.78
N THR A 1114 3.04 47.22 2.83
CA THR A 1114 4.06 46.16 2.94
C THR A 1114 4.39 45.92 4.41
N TYR A 1115 4.32 44.66 4.82
CA TYR A 1115 4.66 44.16 6.14
C TYR A 1115 5.94 43.34 6.08
N VAL A 1116 6.69 43.34 7.18
CA VAL A 1116 7.84 42.44 7.35
C VAL A 1116 7.38 41.22 8.13
N VAL A 1117 7.54 40.05 7.52
CA VAL A 1117 6.96 38.78 7.95
C VAL A 1117 8.08 37.74 8.11
N ALA A 1118 8.14 37.08 9.26
CA ALA A 1118 9.00 35.93 9.48
C ALA A 1118 8.31 34.63 9.07
N THR A 1119 9.06 33.69 8.52
CA THR A 1119 8.62 32.32 8.23
C THR A 1119 9.84 31.39 8.19
N ASN A 1120 9.64 30.08 8.09
CA ASN A 1120 10.74 29.15 7.75
C ASN A 1120 11.09 29.20 6.24
N THR A 1121 12.33 28.86 5.88
CA THR A 1121 12.83 28.92 4.50
C THR A 1121 12.14 27.97 3.54
N PHE A 1122 11.65 26.82 4.00
CA PHE A 1122 10.87 25.90 3.17
C PHE A 1122 9.61 26.59 2.63
N THR A 1123 8.81 27.17 3.52
CA THR A 1123 7.58 27.91 3.16
C THR A 1123 7.93 29.19 2.38
N ALA A 1124 9.01 29.89 2.74
CA ALA A 1124 9.47 31.09 2.03
C ALA A 1124 9.79 30.83 0.55
N LYS A 1125 10.35 29.66 0.24
CA LYS A 1125 10.71 29.24 -1.12
C LYS A 1125 9.53 28.67 -1.91
N GLY A 1126 8.34 28.58 -1.31
CA GLY A 1126 7.14 28.07 -1.96
C GLY A 1126 6.71 26.66 -1.55
N GLY A 1127 7.41 26.05 -0.58
CA GLY A 1127 7.01 24.76 0.00
C GLY A 1127 5.55 24.76 0.46
N ASP A 1128 4.91 23.59 0.45
CA ASP A 1128 3.45 23.42 0.64
C ASP A 1128 2.57 24.15 -0.40
N GLY A 1129 3.15 24.67 -1.49
CA GLY A 1129 2.43 25.36 -2.57
C GLY A 1129 2.23 26.87 -2.35
N TYR A 1130 3.00 27.49 -1.46
CA TYR A 1130 2.99 28.94 -1.20
C TYR A 1130 3.64 29.77 -2.32
N THR A 1131 3.09 29.69 -3.53
CA THR A 1131 3.59 30.37 -4.75
C THR A 1131 3.74 31.89 -4.62
N MET A 1132 2.93 32.54 -3.78
CA MET A 1132 3.07 33.97 -3.49
C MET A 1132 4.33 34.29 -2.68
N PHE A 1133 4.78 33.36 -1.82
CA PHE A 1133 6.04 33.50 -1.09
C PHE A 1133 7.22 33.19 -1.99
N GLU A 1134 7.15 32.11 -2.79
CA GLU A 1134 8.14 31.80 -3.83
C GLU A 1134 8.38 33.00 -4.76
N LYS A 1135 7.31 33.67 -5.20
CA LYS A 1135 7.41 34.88 -6.00
C LYS A 1135 8.17 35.98 -5.26
N ALA A 1136 7.86 36.23 -3.97
CA ALA A 1136 8.58 37.20 -3.16
C ALA A 1136 10.06 36.83 -3.01
N TYR A 1137 10.36 35.55 -2.88
CA TYR A 1137 11.71 35.00 -2.81
C TYR A 1137 12.50 35.27 -4.10
N LYS A 1138 11.95 34.89 -5.25
CA LYS A 1138 12.55 35.10 -6.59
C LYS A 1138 12.75 36.59 -6.93
N GLU A 1139 11.89 37.46 -6.40
CA GLU A 1139 12.02 38.92 -6.52
C GLU A 1139 13.06 39.53 -5.55
N GLY A 1140 13.76 38.71 -4.75
CA GLY A 1140 14.78 39.17 -3.80
C GLY A 1140 14.21 39.89 -2.59
N ARG A 1141 12.94 39.63 -2.22
CA ARG A 1141 12.25 40.27 -1.08
C ARG A 1141 12.41 39.50 0.25
N VAL A 1142 13.31 38.51 0.29
CA VAL A 1142 13.54 37.62 1.44
C VAL A 1142 14.99 37.70 1.89
N SER A 1143 15.19 37.80 3.19
CA SER A 1143 16.50 37.72 3.86
C SER A 1143 16.60 36.42 4.64
N GLU A 1144 17.72 35.69 4.48
CA GLU A 1144 18.03 34.46 5.19
C GLU A 1144 19.22 34.67 6.15
N PRO A 1145 18.99 35.12 7.38
CA PRO A 1145 20.05 35.37 8.35
C PRO A 1145 20.75 34.11 8.89
N GLY A 1146 20.29 32.90 8.51
CA GLY A 1146 20.95 31.63 8.86
C GLY A 1146 20.67 31.10 10.27
N TYR A 1147 19.60 31.56 10.93
CA TYR A 1147 19.17 31.01 12.23
C TYR A 1147 18.22 29.83 12.04
N VAL A 1148 18.45 28.73 12.76
CA VAL A 1148 17.69 27.48 12.60
C VAL A 1148 16.45 27.45 13.51
N ASP A 1149 15.32 26.95 13.00
CA ASP A 1149 14.01 26.90 13.65
C ASP A 1149 14.01 26.27 15.06
N TRP A 1150 14.53 25.06 15.20
CA TRP A 1150 14.58 24.37 16.49
C TRP A 1150 15.51 25.06 17.49
N GLU A 1151 16.59 25.71 17.03
CA GLU A 1151 17.48 26.49 17.89
C GLU A 1151 16.77 27.76 18.40
N MET A 1152 16.07 28.47 17.51
CA MET A 1152 15.29 29.65 17.88
C MET A 1152 14.24 29.32 18.93
N PHE A 1153 13.55 28.19 18.77
CA PHE A 1153 12.55 27.72 19.72
C PHE A 1153 13.16 27.29 21.06
N LYS A 1154 14.25 26.52 21.02
CA LYS A 1154 15.03 26.13 22.21
C LYS A 1154 15.47 27.37 22.99
N ASP A 1155 16.12 28.31 22.32
CA ASP A 1155 16.58 29.57 22.91
C ASP A 1155 15.41 30.34 23.55
N TYR A 1156 14.27 30.39 22.87
CA TYR A 1156 13.08 31.08 23.36
C TYR A 1156 12.52 30.44 24.64
N ILE A 1157 12.46 29.11 24.70
CA ILE A 1157 12.05 28.37 25.90
C ILE A 1157 13.04 28.62 27.05
N THR A 1158 14.34 28.49 26.79
CA THR A 1158 15.38 28.69 27.81
C THR A 1158 15.40 30.13 28.34
N ALA A 1159 14.98 31.09 27.52
CA ALA A 1159 14.86 32.49 27.92
C ALA A 1159 13.59 32.81 28.75
N GLN A 1160 12.63 31.87 28.88
CA GLN A 1160 11.43 32.10 29.70
C GLN A 1160 11.75 32.11 31.20
N PRO A 1161 10.97 32.83 32.02
CA PRO A 1161 11.07 32.75 33.47
C PRO A 1161 10.99 31.30 33.96
N ASN A 1162 11.94 30.89 34.81
CA ASN A 1162 12.09 29.51 35.31
C ASN A 1162 12.14 28.45 34.19
N GLN A 1163 12.51 28.85 32.96
CA GLN A 1163 12.47 28.01 31.76
C GLN A 1163 11.12 27.31 31.54
N THR A 1164 10.02 27.91 32.01
CA THR A 1164 8.68 27.32 31.97
C THR A 1164 7.80 28.03 30.95
N VAL A 1165 7.13 27.28 30.08
CA VAL A 1165 6.15 27.77 29.11
C VAL A 1165 4.74 27.33 29.48
N ASN A 1166 3.77 28.22 29.31
CA ASN A 1166 2.35 27.95 29.55
C ASN A 1166 1.46 28.60 28.46
N PRO A 1167 1.63 28.24 27.18
CA PRO A 1167 0.85 28.83 26.11
C PRO A 1167 -0.58 28.28 26.08
N SER A 1168 -1.52 29.10 25.63
CA SER A 1168 -2.92 28.72 25.41
C SER A 1168 -3.35 29.04 23.98
N VAL A 1169 -4.52 28.55 23.59
CA VAL A 1169 -5.20 29.00 22.37
C VAL A 1169 -5.84 30.35 22.67
N GLU A 1170 -5.53 31.38 21.87
CA GLU A 1170 -5.82 32.78 22.16
C GLU A 1170 -6.80 33.41 21.16
N GLY A 1171 -7.39 32.59 20.28
CA GLY A 1171 -8.24 33.03 19.18
C GLY A 1171 -7.46 33.85 18.14
N ARG A 1172 -6.20 33.46 17.87
CA ARG A 1172 -5.44 33.98 16.74
C ARG A 1172 -6.02 33.50 15.41
N ILE A 1173 -6.62 32.30 15.40
CA ILE A 1173 -7.22 31.69 14.21
C ILE A 1173 -8.59 31.13 14.58
N VAL A 1174 -9.66 31.71 14.05
CA VAL A 1174 -11.03 31.30 14.39
C VAL A 1174 -11.81 30.92 13.14
N ASP A 1175 -12.28 29.67 13.08
CA ASP A 1175 -13.32 29.26 12.14
C ASP A 1175 -14.70 29.61 12.69
N VAL A 1176 -15.35 30.60 12.11
CA VAL A 1176 -16.70 31.03 12.54
C VAL A 1176 -17.78 29.99 12.23
N ALA A 1177 -17.49 28.98 11.39
CA ALA A 1177 -18.41 27.89 11.13
C ALA A 1177 -18.52 26.91 12.31
N THR A 1178 -17.48 26.80 13.15
CA THR A 1178 -17.40 25.84 14.27
C THR A 1178 -17.35 26.51 15.64
N ALA A 1179 -17.03 27.81 15.69
CA ALA A 1179 -17.03 28.59 16.93
C ALA A 1179 -18.45 28.89 17.43
N ILE A 1180 -18.71 28.63 18.72
CA ILE A 1180 -19.92 29.07 19.41
C ILE A 1180 -19.69 30.50 19.91
N MET A 1181 -20.27 31.48 19.24
CA MET A 1181 -20.13 32.89 19.56
C MET A 1181 -21.08 33.30 20.69
N PRO A 1182 -20.58 33.78 21.85
CA PRO A 1182 -21.46 34.29 22.89
C PRO A 1182 -22.12 35.60 22.43
N VAL A 1183 -23.44 35.67 22.55
CA VAL A 1183 -24.27 36.84 22.22
C VAL A 1183 -25.07 37.21 23.46
N ASN A 1184 -24.98 38.47 23.89
CA ASN A 1184 -25.84 38.96 24.97
C ASN A 1184 -27.30 38.91 24.52
N ALA A 1185 -28.21 38.50 25.40
CA ALA A 1185 -29.64 38.41 25.05
C ALA A 1185 -30.23 39.73 24.53
N ALA A 1186 -29.77 40.88 25.05
CA ALA A 1186 -30.17 42.20 24.56
C ALA A 1186 -29.73 42.49 23.11
N ASP A 1187 -28.65 41.84 22.67
CA ASP A 1187 -28.08 41.99 21.33
C ASP A 1187 -28.49 40.86 20.36
N PHE A 1188 -29.25 39.88 20.83
CA PHE A 1188 -29.70 38.78 20.00
C PHE A 1188 -30.85 39.19 19.08
N SER A 1189 -31.84 39.91 19.64
CA SER A 1189 -33.10 40.22 18.97
C SER A 1189 -33.00 41.40 17.98
N GLY A 1190 -33.79 41.33 16.91
CA GLY A 1190 -33.99 42.39 15.91
C GLY A 1190 -35.40 42.97 15.92
N THR A 1191 -35.84 43.57 14.80
CA THR A 1191 -37.24 43.99 14.59
C THR A 1191 -37.82 43.34 13.33
N ALA A 1192 -39.13 43.40 13.13
CA ALA A 1192 -39.78 42.89 11.93
C ALA A 1192 -39.26 43.51 10.62
N GLU A 1193 -38.92 44.81 10.62
CA GLU A 1193 -38.33 45.49 9.45
C GLU A 1193 -36.82 45.25 9.29
N SER A 1194 -36.13 44.81 10.36
CA SER A 1194 -34.69 44.57 10.37
C SER A 1194 -34.31 43.39 11.28
N PRO A 1195 -34.58 42.14 10.87
CA PRO A 1195 -34.19 40.96 11.64
C PRO A 1195 -32.67 40.89 11.81
N LYS A 1196 -32.19 40.49 12.98
CA LYS A 1196 -30.75 40.29 13.21
C LYS A 1196 -30.28 38.99 12.60
N VAL A 1197 -29.12 38.98 11.94
CA VAL A 1197 -28.53 37.76 11.37
C VAL A 1197 -27.22 37.45 12.08
N HIS A 1198 -27.18 36.30 12.74
CA HIS A 1198 -26.01 35.75 13.40
C HIS A 1198 -25.43 34.63 12.51
N ASN A 1199 -24.15 34.72 12.15
CA ASN A 1199 -23.50 33.72 11.30
C ASN A 1199 -22.67 32.76 12.17
N GLY A 1200 -22.90 31.46 12.03
CA GLY A 1200 -22.23 30.44 12.86
C GLY A 1200 -23.04 30.03 14.08
N ASN A 1201 -22.44 29.22 14.93
CA ASN A 1201 -23.05 28.77 16.18
C ASN A 1201 -23.05 29.93 17.18
N VAL A 1202 -24.12 30.12 17.96
CA VAL A 1202 -24.21 31.19 18.95
C VAL A 1202 -24.69 30.68 20.31
N SER A 1203 -24.16 31.24 21.39
CA SER A 1203 -24.65 30.98 22.74
C SER A 1203 -25.23 32.24 23.36
N VAL A 1204 -26.42 32.14 23.94
CA VAL A 1204 -27.12 33.25 24.60
C VAL A 1204 -27.41 32.87 26.05
N ASP A 1205 -26.88 33.65 26.97
CA ASP A 1205 -27.34 33.62 28.37
C ASP A 1205 -28.67 34.38 28.46
N VAL A 1206 -29.74 33.64 28.69
CA VAL A 1206 -31.12 34.13 28.78
C VAL A 1206 -31.59 34.28 30.22
N THR A 1207 -30.69 34.29 31.20
CA THR A 1207 -31.04 34.50 32.61
C THR A 1207 -31.84 35.79 32.79
N GLY A 1208 -33.08 35.67 33.26
CA GLY A 1208 -33.99 36.81 33.45
C GLY A 1208 -34.59 37.40 32.17
N VAL A 1209 -34.42 36.74 31.03
CA VAL A 1209 -34.99 37.13 29.73
C VAL A 1209 -36.08 36.16 29.34
N SER A 1210 -37.29 36.65 29.06
CA SER A 1210 -38.46 35.82 28.75
C SER A 1210 -38.73 35.67 27.25
N LYS A 1211 -38.08 36.46 26.39
CA LYS A 1211 -38.30 36.45 24.94
C LYS A 1211 -37.05 36.84 24.14
N LEU A 1212 -36.80 36.11 23.04
CA LEU A 1212 -35.87 36.46 21.96
C LEU A 1212 -36.66 36.56 20.65
N GLU A 1213 -36.39 37.57 19.82
CA GLU A 1213 -37.25 37.84 18.67
C GLU A 1213 -36.58 38.40 17.40
N TYR A 1214 -37.17 38.11 16.25
CA TYR A 1214 -36.77 38.61 14.92
C TYR A 1214 -35.27 38.43 14.63
N ALA A 1215 -34.80 37.18 14.65
CA ALA A 1215 -33.39 36.86 14.38
C ALA A 1215 -33.24 35.62 13.49
N THR A 1216 -32.11 35.51 12.78
CA THR A 1216 -31.72 34.33 12.01
C THR A 1216 -30.34 33.88 12.45
N VAL A 1217 -30.23 32.67 12.99
CA VAL A 1217 -28.97 32.02 13.35
C VAL A 1217 -28.59 31.05 12.24
N LYS A 1218 -27.46 31.30 11.58
CA LYS A 1218 -26.91 30.44 10.52
C LYS A 1218 -25.91 29.43 11.07
N GLY A 1219 -26.38 28.62 12.02
CA GLY A 1219 -25.65 27.63 12.81
C GLY A 1219 -26.51 27.16 13.99
N ASP A 1220 -25.89 26.52 14.97
CA ASP A 1220 -26.56 26.04 16.18
C ASP A 1220 -26.80 27.17 17.19
N LEU A 1221 -27.96 27.18 17.86
CA LEU A 1221 -28.31 28.13 18.92
C LEU A 1221 -28.24 27.46 20.29
N TYR A 1222 -27.41 27.95 21.18
CA TYR A 1222 -27.25 27.43 22.54
C TYR A 1222 -27.84 28.41 23.55
N LEU A 1223 -28.81 28.00 24.36
CA LEU A 1223 -29.51 28.83 25.36
C LEU A 1223 -29.15 28.38 26.77
N LYS A 1224 -28.80 29.33 27.64
CA LYS A 1224 -28.36 29.05 29.02
C LYS A 1224 -29.08 29.96 30.04
N GLY A 1225 -29.42 29.45 31.21
CA GLY A 1225 -29.72 30.27 32.40
C GLY A 1225 -31.20 30.58 32.65
N ASN A 1226 -32.15 29.97 31.94
CA ASN A 1226 -33.57 30.18 32.19
C ASN A 1226 -34.41 28.93 31.87
N THR A 1227 -35.47 28.68 32.66
CA THR A 1227 -36.32 27.48 32.50
C THR A 1227 -37.46 27.67 31.51
N ASP A 1228 -37.82 28.92 31.19
CA ASP A 1228 -38.87 29.30 30.23
C ASP A 1228 -38.40 30.49 29.37
N ILE A 1229 -38.35 30.31 28.04
CA ILE A 1229 -37.98 31.34 27.06
C ILE A 1229 -38.81 31.22 25.78
N VAL A 1230 -39.32 32.35 25.27
CA VAL A 1230 -40.08 32.41 24.01
C VAL A 1230 -39.17 32.83 22.85
N LEU A 1231 -39.09 32.03 21.80
CA LEU A 1231 -38.45 32.39 20.53
C LEU A 1231 -39.52 32.85 19.53
N ASP A 1232 -39.60 34.14 19.25
CA ASP A 1232 -40.63 34.73 18.38
C ASP A 1232 -40.04 35.24 17.07
N HIS A 1233 -40.40 34.64 15.94
CA HIS A 1233 -39.79 34.93 14.63
C HIS A 1233 -38.25 34.76 14.62
N VAL A 1234 -37.74 33.78 15.37
CA VAL A 1234 -36.34 33.36 15.34
C VAL A 1234 -36.20 32.14 14.43
N THR A 1235 -35.33 32.22 13.43
CA THR A 1235 -35.00 31.11 12.52
C THR A 1235 -33.62 30.58 12.88
N VAL A 1236 -33.48 29.28 13.12
CA VAL A 1236 -32.20 28.62 13.36
C VAL A 1236 -31.99 27.62 12.23
N GLU A 1237 -30.89 27.77 11.48
CA GLU A 1237 -30.56 26.87 10.36
C GLU A 1237 -29.91 25.56 10.85
N GLY A 1238 -29.34 25.55 12.07
CA GLY A 1238 -28.85 24.37 12.78
C GLY A 1238 -29.79 23.92 13.90
N GLU A 1239 -29.24 23.27 14.92
CA GLU A 1239 -29.98 22.77 16.08
C GLU A 1239 -30.06 23.82 17.19
N THR A 1240 -31.11 23.73 18.03
CA THR A 1240 -31.22 24.57 19.23
C THR A 1240 -31.02 23.72 20.47
N TYR A 1241 -30.06 24.09 21.32
CA TYR A 1241 -29.68 23.38 22.52
C TYR A 1241 -29.99 24.23 23.76
N PHE A 1242 -30.63 23.65 24.76
CA PHE A 1242 -30.59 24.15 26.13
C PHE A 1242 -29.42 23.48 26.83
N ILE A 1243 -28.51 24.29 27.41
CA ILE A 1243 -27.24 23.79 27.95
C ILE A 1243 -27.24 23.66 29.48
N ASP A 1244 -28.35 23.99 30.16
CA ASP A 1244 -28.52 23.81 31.60
C ASP A 1244 -29.65 22.85 31.98
#